data_AF-A0A0J7KXP1-F1
#
_entry.id   AF-A0A0J7KXP1-F1
#
_cell.length_a   1.000
_cell.length_b   1.000
_cell.length_c   1.000
_cell.angle_alpha   90.00
_cell.angle_beta   90.00
_cell.angle_gamma   90.00
#
_symmetry.space_group_name_H-M   'P 1'
#
loop_
_entity.id
_entity.type
_entity.pdbx_description
1 polymer ?
#
loop_
_entity_poly.entity_id
_entity_poly.type
_entity_poly.pdbx_seq_one_letter_code
_entity_poly.pdbx_strand_id
1 'polypeptide(L)'
;MTDTKNNLFDLSLAEARDALKARKISATELTDSYIKAIEDLNPRLNAYLATNFDEARQVAKQSDDILAKGEGKPLTGIPLGIKDLFATKNLKTTAGSLMLENFVPPYESTVSAKLRQDGAVVLGKLNMDEFAMGSGNLTSAFGGVENPWKRTDSEAKLVPGGSSGGSSAAVAAGLALGATGSDTGGSIRQPSAFCGIAGIKPTYGRCSRFGMVAFSSSLDQAGPMARDLRDCAIMLKSMSGHDPKDSTSSVQAVPDFEAALTRGVKGLKVGIPKEYRHKDLPKEMLAQWELGAQQLKDAGAEIVDVSLPHSDYGLPTYYIVALAEASSNLSRYDGVRYGKRVAGNSLDELYEETRDAGFGEEVKRRILLGTYVLSAEQYDAYYLQAQKVRSRIREDFVNVFKKVDVLLAPTAPSGAFAWDQESADPIQRYLNDIFTVPASLAGVPALSLPSGLDHLGVPLGLQLIASNALGWQQKNRSFSMSEWILKGQTGDWEIVVGLEVHAQIVSKSKLFSGASATYGAAPNENVSIVDAAIPGVLPVLNAECVAQAVRTGLALKAEINKFSQFDRKNYFYADLPQGYQISQFFHPIVGKGMLTVEMSDGTEREIGITRLHLEQDAGKSLHDQDPTKSYIDLNRAGVGLMEIVSEPDIRSPEAAGAYVRKLRQILRYTGSCDGNMEEGSMRADVNVSVRPVGEEGYRTRCEIKNVNSIRFVMQAVEVEAKRQVEAWEAGETVDQETRLFDSVKGETRSLRTKENAQDYRYFPDPDLLPVRITDEYIEKLRQALPELPDEKRARLEKDYRINAYESGILTTESGTADFYEAVAKNRDPRLAVNWVLGDFFAGLNRTGKSLENSPVSAQALNKLLGLIEDKTINGKIAKEVLEDMIETGEDPEKIIDKKGLRQVTDTGAILKECEAVVAENADQVEKYKAGQERLFGFFVGQVMKKMKGKANPAVVNEELHKILDK
;
A
#
# COMPACT_ATOMS: atom_id res chain seq x y z
N MET A 1 7.56 37.57 52.47
CA MET A 1 8.89 37.07 52.09
C MET A 1 9.30 36.05 53.13
N THR A 2 9.37 34.76 52.75
CA THR A 2 10.29 33.74 53.31
C THR A 2 10.14 32.45 52.50
N ASP A 3 11.22 32.12 51.77
CA ASP A 3 11.53 30.90 51.00
C ASP A 3 10.74 30.56 49.73
N THR A 4 11.14 31.21 48.64
CA THR A 4 11.07 30.72 47.25
C THR A 4 11.89 29.43 47.08
N LYS A 5 11.39 28.30 47.58
CA LYS A 5 11.67 26.99 46.98
C LYS A 5 10.79 26.87 45.74
N ASN A 6 11.38 26.50 44.60
CA ASN A 6 10.68 26.33 43.32
C ASN A 6 9.36 25.56 43.52
N ASN A 7 8.22 26.20 43.27
CA ASN A 7 6.93 25.55 43.32
C ASN A 7 6.87 24.52 42.17
N LEU A 8 6.88 23.23 42.51
CA LEU A 8 6.94 22.14 41.53
C LEU A 8 5.76 22.17 40.54
N PHE A 9 4.63 22.75 40.94
CA PHE A 9 3.44 22.91 40.10
C PHE A 9 3.62 23.97 39.01
N ASP A 10 4.57 24.90 39.12
CA ASP A 10 4.79 25.95 38.12
C ASP A 10 5.60 25.46 36.92
N LEU A 11 6.35 24.35 37.07
CA LEU A 11 7.24 23.82 36.03
C LEU A 11 6.45 23.14 34.91
N SER A 12 6.61 23.54 33.65
CA SER A 12 6.12 22.77 32.49
C SER A 12 6.71 21.35 32.46
N LEU A 13 6.17 20.45 31.62
CA LEU A 13 6.73 19.11 31.45
C LEU A 13 8.19 19.19 30.97
N ALA A 14 8.49 20.05 29.99
CA ALA A 14 9.84 20.27 29.51
C ALA A 14 10.76 20.83 30.61
N GLU A 15 10.29 21.78 31.41
CA GLU A 15 11.07 22.37 32.51
C GLU A 15 11.33 21.35 33.63
N ALA A 16 10.34 20.53 33.98
CA ALA A 16 10.47 19.45 34.94
C ALA A 16 11.47 18.39 34.43
N ARG A 17 11.40 18.00 33.16
CA ARG A 17 12.36 17.09 32.51
C ARG A 17 13.79 17.63 32.61
N ASP A 18 13.97 18.91 32.29
CA ASP A 18 15.29 19.55 32.30
C ASP A 18 15.82 19.70 33.74
N ALA A 19 14.95 20.00 34.71
CA ALA A 19 15.29 20.07 36.13
C ALA A 19 15.65 18.70 36.74
N LEU A 20 14.93 17.64 36.37
CA LEU A 20 15.22 16.24 36.74
C LEU A 20 16.57 15.78 36.17
N LYS A 21 16.80 16.05 34.88
CA LYS A 21 18.08 15.73 34.22
C LYS A 21 19.26 16.48 34.84
N ALA A 22 19.05 17.74 35.21
CA ALA A 22 20.03 18.55 35.95
C ALA A 22 20.11 18.19 37.45
N ARG A 23 19.27 17.27 37.93
CA ARG A 23 19.17 16.84 39.33
C ARG A 23 18.94 18.01 40.30
N LYS A 24 18.24 19.05 39.84
CA LYS A 24 17.76 20.18 40.65
C LYS A 24 16.52 19.80 41.46
N ILE A 25 15.76 18.84 40.94
CA ILE A 25 14.66 18.17 41.61
C ILE A 25 14.80 16.65 41.45
N SER A 26 14.08 15.89 42.26
CA SER A 26 13.96 14.43 42.22
C SER A 26 12.61 14.01 41.61
N ALA A 27 12.59 12.87 40.91
CA ALA A 27 11.37 12.28 40.37
C ALA A 27 10.43 11.83 41.49
N THR A 28 10.99 11.36 42.61
CA THR A 28 10.23 11.01 43.82
C THR A 28 9.51 12.23 44.40
N GLU A 29 10.21 13.34 44.65
CA GLU A 29 9.55 14.54 45.21
C GLU A 29 8.50 15.13 44.27
N LEU A 30 8.76 15.10 42.95
CA LEU A 30 7.81 15.55 41.94
C LEU A 30 6.57 14.66 41.91
N THR A 31 6.75 13.34 41.90
CA THR A 31 5.62 12.40 41.87
C THR A 31 4.77 12.52 43.14
N ASP A 32 5.40 12.61 44.32
CA ASP A 32 4.68 12.76 45.58
C ASP A 32 3.89 14.08 45.65
N SER A 33 4.40 15.18 45.08
CA SER A 33 3.65 16.43 45.03
C SER A 33 2.38 16.31 44.17
N TYR A 34 2.46 15.64 43.02
CA TYR A 34 1.29 15.39 42.16
C TYR A 34 0.30 14.41 42.80
N ILE A 35 0.77 13.35 43.47
CA ILE A 35 -0.11 12.44 44.22
C ILE A 35 -0.88 13.21 45.30
N LYS A 36 -0.19 14.07 46.05
CA LYS A 36 -0.83 14.89 47.09
C LYS A 36 -1.89 15.83 46.52
N ALA A 37 -1.60 16.48 45.39
CA ALA A 37 -2.58 17.32 44.71
C ALA A 37 -3.81 16.53 44.23
N ILE A 38 -3.63 15.31 43.73
CA ILE A 38 -4.74 14.42 43.34
C ILE A 38 -5.59 14.06 44.56
N GLU A 39 -4.97 13.66 45.67
CA GLU A 39 -5.69 13.35 46.92
C GLU A 39 -6.51 14.53 47.43
N ASP A 40 -5.99 15.76 47.29
CA ASP A 40 -6.65 16.97 47.79
C ASP A 40 -7.77 17.50 46.87
N LEU A 41 -7.59 17.43 45.54
CA LEU A 41 -8.48 18.08 44.58
C LEU A 41 -9.40 17.11 43.81
N ASN A 42 -9.00 15.85 43.61
CA ASN A 42 -9.82 14.88 42.87
C ASN A 42 -11.18 14.59 43.51
N PRO A 43 -11.36 14.58 44.85
CA PRO A 43 -12.69 14.42 45.45
C PRO A 43 -13.70 15.49 45.01
N ARG A 44 -13.23 16.67 44.61
CA ARG A 44 -14.07 17.72 44.01
C ARG A 44 -14.16 17.59 42.49
N LEU A 45 -13.01 17.45 41.83
CA LEU A 45 -12.91 17.54 40.36
C LEU A 45 -13.37 16.26 39.63
N ASN A 46 -13.25 15.10 40.28
CA ASN A 46 -13.54 13.78 39.72
C ASN A 46 -12.76 13.45 38.43
N ALA A 47 -11.55 13.98 38.29
CA ALA A 47 -10.70 13.83 37.11
C ALA A 47 -10.04 12.45 36.99
N TYR A 48 -9.85 11.71 38.10
CA TYR A 48 -9.27 10.36 38.15
C TYR A 48 -10.31 9.31 38.59
N LEU A 49 -10.35 8.19 37.87
CA LEU A 49 -11.19 7.02 38.19
C LEU A 49 -10.42 5.93 38.95
N ALA A 50 -9.17 5.68 38.58
CA ALA A 50 -8.31 4.70 39.22
C ALA A 50 -6.93 5.32 39.45
N THR A 51 -6.34 5.07 40.61
CA THR A 51 -5.00 5.57 40.96
C THR A 51 -3.96 4.46 40.85
N ASN A 52 -2.70 4.85 40.63
CA ASN A 52 -1.58 3.93 40.50
C ASN A 52 -0.38 4.37 41.36
N PHE A 53 -0.67 4.93 42.54
CA PHE A 53 0.30 5.68 43.34
C PHE A 53 1.48 4.84 43.84
N ASP A 54 1.24 3.58 44.20
CA ASP A 54 2.31 2.71 44.69
C ASP A 54 3.32 2.36 43.58
N GLU A 55 2.84 1.99 42.39
CA GLU A 55 3.71 1.78 41.23
C GLU A 55 4.36 3.10 40.81
N ALA A 56 3.62 4.22 40.84
CA ALA A 56 4.14 5.53 40.48
C ALA A 56 5.35 5.93 41.35
N ARG A 57 5.26 5.75 42.68
CA ARG A 57 6.39 5.99 43.59
C ARG A 57 7.58 5.07 43.33
N GLN A 58 7.32 3.80 43.01
CA GLN A 58 8.38 2.86 42.66
C GLN A 58 9.12 3.26 41.38
N VAL A 59 8.38 3.62 40.33
CA VAL A 59 8.95 4.08 39.05
C VAL A 59 9.65 5.43 39.22
N ALA A 60 9.12 6.33 40.06
CA ALA A 60 9.77 7.60 40.37
C ALA A 60 11.14 7.40 41.04
N LYS A 61 11.22 6.50 42.03
CA LYS A 61 12.51 6.13 42.66
C LYS A 61 13.48 5.52 41.65
N GLN A 62 13.02 4.62 40.79
CA GLN A 62 13.85 4.05 39.71
C GLN A 62 14.32 5.13 38.73
N SER A 63 13.48 6.13 38.46
CA SER A 63 13.83 7.27 37.61
C SER A 63 14.95 8.10 38.21
N ASP A 64 14.93 8.34 39.53
CA ASP A 64 16.05 8.99 40.24
C ASP A 64 17.37 8.22 40.09
N ASP A 65 17.33 6.88 40.19
CA ASP A 65 18.51 6.03 40.00
C ASP A 65 19.03 6.06 38.54
N ILE A 66 18.13 6.06 37.54
CA ILE A 66 18.46 6.16 36.12
C ILE A 66 19.09 7.53 35.80
N LEU A 67 18.51 8.60 36.33
CA LEU A 67 19.00 9.97 36.14
C LEU A 67 20.36 10.18 36.82
N ALA A 68 20.59 9.56 37.99
CA ALA A 68 21.89 9.60 38.66
C ALA A 68 23.02 8.96 37.83
N LYS A 69 22.70 7.99 36.96
CA LYS A 69 23.63 7.36 36.01
C LYS A 69 23.78 8.13 34.69
N GLY A 70 22.98 9.16 34.45
CA GLY A 70 22.96 9.89 33.17
C GLY A 70 22.24 9.14 32.04
N GLU A 71 21.44 8.12 32.35
CA GLU A 71 20.76 7.24 31.40
C GLU A 71 19.30 7.65 31.14
N GLY A 72 18.94 8.89 31.49
CA GLY A 72 17.57 9.42 31.37
C GLY A 72 17.05 9.44 29.93
N LYS A 73 15.82 8.95 29.75
CA LYS A 73 15.02 9.00 28.53
C LYS A 73 14.11 10.24 28.49
N PRO A 74 13.44 10.55 27.36
CA PRO A 74 12.70 11.80 27.19
C PRO A 74 11.61 12.11 28.24
N LEU A 75 11.04 11.10 28.90
CA LEU A 75 9.99 11.24 29.90
C LEU A 75 10.37 10.66 31.27
N THR A 76 11.66 10.36 31.51
CA THR A 76 12.11 9.75 32.77
C THR A 76 11.73 10.60 33.98
N GLY A 77 10.90 10.06 34.86
CA GLY A 77 10.44 10.70 36.08
C GLY A 77 9.28 11.68 35.92
N ILE A 78 8.67 11.78 34.73
CA ILE A 78 7.57 12.72 34.45
C ILE A 78 6.21 12.11 34.84
N PRO A 79 5.44 12.72 35.75
CA PRO A 79 4.11 12.24 36.13
C PRO A 79 3.04 12.54 35.06
N LEU A 80 2.44 11.49 34.50
CA LEU A 80 1.40 11.56 33.48
C LEU A 80 0.10 10.88 33.93
N GLY A 81 -1.03 11.40 33.47
CA GLY A 81 -2.33 10.73 33.56
C GLY A 81 -2.72 10.04 32.23
N ILE A 82 -3.47 8.94 32.30
CA ILE A 82 -3.86 8.17 31.11
C ILE A 82 -5.39 8.13 31.00
N LYS A 83 -5.98 8.61 29.89
CA LYS A 83 -7.44 8.50 29.69
C LYS A 83 -7.94 7.06 29.86
N ASP A 84 -9.09 6.88 30.50
CA ASP A 84 -9.53 5.55 30.96
C ASP A 84 -9.97 4.56 29.87
N LEU A 85 -9.86 4.91 28.59
CA LEU A 85 -10.04 4.00 27.45
C LEU A 85 -8.76 3.32 26.97
N PHE A 86 -7.59 3.76 27.44
CA PHE A 86 -6.34 3.09 27.12
C PHE A 86 -6.17 1.91 28.06
N ALA A 87 -6.20 0.70 27.52
CA ALA A 87 -5.88 -0.51 28.26
C ALA A 87 -4.52 -0.32 28.92
N THR A 88 -4.53 -0.37 30.26
CA THR A 88 -3.33 -0.25 31.07
C THR A 88 -3.15 -1.56 31.84
N LYS A 89 -2.07 -2.30 31.58
CA LYS A 89 -1.90 -3.65 32.12
C LYS A 89 -1.94 -3.62 33.64
N ASN A 90 -2.76 -4.49 34.24
CA ASN A 90 -2.98 -4.60 35.69
C ASN A 90 -3.60 -3.35 36.36
N LEU A 91 -4.06 -2.36 35.59
CA LEU A 91 -4.76 -1.19 36.12
C LEU A 91 -6.17 -1.12 35.51
N LYS A 92 -7.18 -0.99 36.37
CA LYS A 92 -8.59 -0.98 35.98
C LYS A 92 -8.84 0.00 34.83
N THR A 93 -9.57 -0.42 33.80
CA THR A 93 -9.84 0.37 32.59
C THR A 93 -11.31 0.24 32.26
N THR A 94 -12.10 1.28 32.54
CA THR A 94 -13.57 1.21 32.49
C THR A 94 -14.18 1.93 31.30
N ALA A 95 -13.40 2.77 30.60
CA ALA A 95 -13.90 3.69 29.59
C ALA A 95 -15.07 4.57 30.10
N GLY A 96 -15.08 4.88 31.40
CA GLY A 96 -16.15 5.66 32.05
C GLY A 96 -17.49 4.93 32.16
N SER A 97 -17.53 3.59 32.01
CA SER A 97 -18.76 2.79 31.93
C SER A 97 -18.86 1.70 33.01
N LEU A 98 -20.09 1.41 33.45
CA LEU A 98 -20.36 0.23 34.29
C LEU A 98 -20.12 -1.08 33.55
N MET A 99 -20.22 -1.08 32.21
CA MET A 99 -19.94 -2.26 31.38
C MET A 99 -18.53 -2.83 31.62
N LEU A 100 -17.55 -1.97 31.94
CA LEU A 100 -16.16 -2.35 32.16
C LEU A 100 -15.69 -2.03 33.58
N GLU A 101 -16.60 -1.82 34.54
CA GLU A 101 -16.28 -1.48 35.93
C GLU A 101 -15.26 -2.43 36.59
N ASN A 102 -15.30 -3.71 36.21
CA ASN A 102 -14.43 -4.75 36.74
C ASN A 102 -13.33 -5.19 35.78
N PHE A 103 -13.13 -4.48 34.66
CA PHE A 103 -12.15 -4.86 33.66
C PHE A 103 -10.74 -4.40 34.06
N VAL A 104 -9.87 -5.38 34.30
CA VAL A 104 -8.43 -5.20 34.48
C VAL A 104 -7.74 -5.82 33.25
N PRO A 105 -7.22 -5.02 32.30
CA PRO A 105 -6.64 -5.54 31.08
C PRO A 105 -5.42 -6.42 31.36
N PRO A 106 -5.32 -7.62 30.74
CA PRO A 106 -4.12 -8.46 30.82
C PRO A 106 -3.01 -8.00 29.84
N TYR A 107 -3.24 -6.92 29.10
CA TYR A 107 -2.36 -6.37 28.07
C TYR A 107 -2.25 -4.85 28.20
N GLU A 108 -1.22 -4.30 27.55
CA GLU A 108 -0.90 -2.87 27.56
C GLU A 108 -1.22 -2.26 26.19
N SER A 109 -1.86 -1.10 26.17
CA SER A 109 -2.03 -0.32 24.93
C SER A 109 -0.68 0.20 24.44
N THR A 110 -0.47 0.24 23.13
CA THR A 110 0.84 0.63 22.58
C THR A 110 1.24 2.04 22.98
N VAL A 111 0.28 2.97 23.06
CA VAL A 111 0.51 4.35 23.51
C VAL A 111 1.04 4.39 24.94
N SER A 112 0.37 3.73 25.89
CA SER A 112 0.83 3.69 27.28
C SER A 112 2.16 2.94 27.44
N ALA A 113 2.37 1.87 26.68
CA ALA A 113 3.62 1.12 26.66
C ALA A 113 4.80 2.00 26.23
N LYS A 114 4.65 2.79 25.16
CA LYS A 114 5.70 3.69 24.67
C LYS A 114 6.01 4.82 25.66
N LEU A 115 4.99 5.41 26.28
CA LEU A 115 5.18 6.43 27.32
C LEU A 115 5.98 5.87 28.51
N ARG A 116 5.61 4.68 29.01
CA ARG A 116 6.35 3.97 30.07
C ARG A 116 7.77 3.60 29.63
N GLN A 117 7.95 3.16 28.39
CA GLN A 117 9.26 2.84 27.82
C GLN A 117 10.19 4.05 27.80
N ASP A 118 9.65 5.25 27.60
CA ASP A 118 10.39 6.53 27.66
C ASP A 118 10.56 7.08 29.09
N GLY A 119 10.11 6.33 30.09
CA GLY A 119 10.35 6.57 31.52
C GLY A 119 9.25 7.36 32.23
N ALA A 120 8.08 7.54 31.61
CA ALA A 120 6.97 8.23 32.24
C ALA A 120 6.45 7.50 33.49
N VAL A 121 6.07 8.28 34.49
CA VAL A 121 5.44 7.82 35.74
C VAL A 121 3.92 7.92 35.55
N VAL A 122 3.22 6.78 35.48
CA VAL A 122 1.75 6.75 35.31
C VAL A 122 1.07 6.92 36.67
N LEU A 123 0.40 8.05 36.87
CA LEU A 123 -0.31 8.40 38.11
C LEU A 123 -1.63 7.64 38.30
N GLY A 124 -2.31 7.34 37.19
CA GLY A 124 -3.63 6.71 37.21
C GLY A 124 -4.41 6.92 35.92
N LYS A 125 -5.69 6.56 35.98
CA LYS A 125 -6.64 6.62 34.87
C LYS A 125 -7.56 7.82 35.01
N LEU A 126 -7.69 8.59 33.93
CA LEU A 126 -8.46 9.82 33.90
C LEU A 126 -9.88 9.59 33.39
N ASN A 127 -10.84 10.23 34.05
CA ASN A 127 -12.25 10.16 33.73
C ASN A 127 -12.55 10.70 32.31
N MET A 128 -13.66 10.26 31.75
CA MET A 128 -14.09 10.53 30.37
C MET A 128 -15.60 10.36 30.24
N ASP A 129 -16.21 10.94 29.20
CA ASP A 129 -17.58 10.53 28.80
C ASP A 129 -17.58 9.03 28.50
N GLU A 130 -18.68 8.36 28.85
CA GLU A 130 -18.83 6.92 28.70
C GLU A 130 -18.54 6.48 27.26
N PHE A 131 -17.62 5.52 27.08
CA PHE A 131 -17.17 5.03 25.77
C PHE A 131 -16.74 6.13 24.78
N ALA A 132 -16.25 7.25 25.30
CA ALA A 132 -15.84 8.45 24.55
C ALA A 132 -17.00 9.19 23.86
N MET A 133 -18.24 8.95 24.27
CA MET A 133 -19.46 9.50 23.67
C MET A 133 -20.03 10.65 24.51
N GLY A 134 -19.61 11.87 24.21
CA GLY A 134 -20.11 13.09 24.83
C GLY A 134 -19.16 14.27 24.62
N SER A 135 -19.66 15.47 24.94
CA SER A 135 -18.96 16.74 24.72
C SER A 135 -18.82 17.56 26.02
N GLY A 136 -19.13 16.99 27.19
CA GLY A 136 -19.10 17.68 28.49
C GLY A 136 -18.57 16.85 29.67
N ASN A 137 -18.22 15.59 29.48
CA ASN A 137 -17.85 14.64 30.53
C ASN A 137 -18.94 14.41 31.59
N LEU A 138 -20.21 14.59 31.25
CA LEU A 138 -21.34 14.40 32.17
C LEU A 138 -21.95 12.99 32.07
N THR A 139 -21.62 12.22 31.03
CA THR A 139 -22.17 10.86 30.83
C THR A 139 -21.40 9.76 31.57
N SER A 140 -20.26 10.07 32.20
CA SER A 140 -19.49 9.09 32.95
C SER A 140 -20.34 8.40 34.01
N ALA A 141 -20.33 7.07 34.02
CA ALA A 141 -21.02 6.27 35.03
C ALA A 141 -20.52 6.49 36.47
N PHE A 142 -19.34 7.10 36.61
CA PHE A 142 -18.70 7.41 37.89
C PHE A 142 -18.85 8.89 38.28
N GLY A 143 -19.78 9.60 37.64
CA GLY A 143 -20.07 11.01 37.88
C GLY A 143 -19.30 11.96 36.96
N GLY A 144 -19.87 13.15 36.77
CA GLY A 144 -19.30 14.19 35.92
C GLY A 144 -17.96 14.73 36.42
N VAL A 145 -17.16 15.27 35.50
CA VAL A 145 -15.88 15.96 35.81
C VAL A 145 -16.13 17.45 35.91
N GLU A 146 -15.59 18.11 36.93
CA GLU A 146 -15.69 19.56 37.12
C GLU A 146 -14.48 20.25 36.47
N ASN A 147 -14.74 21.31 35.68
CA ASN A 147 -13.67 22.16 35.16
C ASN A 147 -13.00 22.94 36.31
N PRO A 148 -11.66 23.03 36.37
CA PRO A 148 -10.99 23.84 37.39
C PRO A 148 -11.23 25.35 37.25
N TRP A 149 -11.60 25.84 36.06
CA TRP A 149 -11.98 27.23 35.84
C TRP A 149 -13.34 27.56 36.44
N LYS A 150 -13.52 28.81 36.85
CA LYS A 150 -14.78 29.36 37.33
C LYS A 150 -15.18 30.56 36.51
N ARG A 151 -16.49 30.76 36.35
CA ARG A 151 -17.03 31.99 35.77
C ARG A 151 -16.98 33.11 36.81
N THR A 152 -16.91 34.34 36.34
CA THR A 152 -16.96 35.54 37.18
C THR A 152 -18.38 35.92 37.60
N ASP A 153 -19.40 35.37 36.94
CA ASP A 153 -20.82 35.69 37.17
C ASP A 153 -21.56 34.69 38.08
N SER A 154 -20.98 33.52 38.33
CA SER A 154 -21.64 32.43 39.06
C SER A 154 -20.66 31.40 39.63
N GLU A 155 -21.06 30.71 40.69
CA GLU A 155 -20.34 29.56 41.26
C GLU A 155 -20.80 28.22 40.64
N ALA A 156 -21.46 28.27 39.48
CA ALA A 156 -21.93 27.06 38.81
C ALA A 156 -20.75 26.18 38.38
N LYS A 157 -20.90 24.87 38.53
CA LYS A 157 -19.91 23.91 38.04
C LYS A 157 -19.88 23.95 36.52
N LEU A 158 -18.69 24.04 35.94
CA LEU A 158 -18.53 24.08 34.49
C LEU A 158 -18.08 22.72 33.96
N VAL A 159 -18.45 22.43 32.72
CA VAL A 159 -17.94 21.25 32.02
C VAL A 159 -16.48 21.47 31.59
N PRO A 160 -15.61 20.44 31.67
CA PRO A 160 -14.24 20.51 31.17
C PRO A 160 -14.13 20.22 29.67
N GLY A 161 -15.28 20.05 29.00
CA GLY A 161 -15.40 19.52 27.65
C GLY A 161 -15.44 17.99 27.62
N GLY A 162 -15.62 17.40 26.44
CA GLY A 162 -15.71 15.96 26.27
C GLY A 162 -15.15 15.45 24.94
N SER A 163 -14.74 14.18 24.85
CA SER A 163 -14.84 13.15 25.89
C SER A 163 -13.61 12.98 26.77
N SER A 164 -12.51 13.71 26.52
CA SER A 164 -11.29 13.65 27.37
C SER A 164 -11.33 14.68 28.50
N GLY A 165 -12.48 14.91 29.13
CA GLY A 165 -12.68 15.96 30.14
C GLY A 165 -11.87 15.75 31.42
N GLY A 166 -11.74 14.51 31.91
CA GLY A 166 -10.82 14.21 33.01
C GLY A 166 -9.35 14.49 32.66
N SER A 167 -8.99 14.31 31.38
CA SER A 167 -7.64 14.60 30.89
C SER A 167 -7.34 16.10 30.87
N SER A 168 -8.28 16.91 30.39
CA SER A 168 -8.12 18.36 30.39
C SER A 168 -8.17 18.97 31.79
N ALA A 169 -9.11 18.52 32.62
CA ALA A 169 -9.24 18.99 34.01
C ALA A 169 -8.00 18.65 34.85
N ALA A 170 -7.45 17.43 34.72
CA ALA A 170 -6.24 17.04 35.44
C ALA A 170 -5.03 17.91 35.09
N VAL A 171 -4.81 18.19 33.79
CA VAL A 171 -3.70 19.04 33.36
C VAL A 171 -3.90 20.49 33.81
N ALA A 172 -5.10 21.05 33.61
CA ALA A 172 -5.41 22.44 33.96
C ALA A 172 -5.37 22.69 35.49
N ALA A 173 -5.72 21.69 36.30
CA ALA A 173 -5.68 21.78 37.77
C ALA A 173 -4.30 21.45 38.37
N GLY A 174 -3.29 21.13 37.55
CA GLY A 174 -1.96 20.75 38.06
C GLY A 174 -1.92 19.38 38.72
N LEU A 175 -2.75 18.43 38.28
CA LEU A 175 -2.80 17.05 38.76
C LEU A 175 -1.96 16.08 37.92
N ALA A 176 -1.51 16.50 36.74
CA ALA A 176 -0.51 15.82 35.92
C ALA A 176 0.31 16.85 35.11
N LEU A 177 1.54 16.51 34.73
CA LEU A 177 2.32 17.33 33.79
C LEU A 177 1.84 17.21 32.34
N GLY A 178 1.18 16.10 32.04
CA GLY A 178 0.54 15.84 30.77
C GLY A 178 -0.39 14.64 30.86
N ALA A 179 -1.27 14.52 29.89
CA ALA A 179 -2.25 13.45 29.82
C ALA A 179 -2.37 12.90 28.39
N THR A 180 -2.74 11.62 28.29
CA THR A 180 -3.24 11.09 27.02
C THR A 180 -4.71 11.44 26.87
N GLY A 181 -5.13 11.71 25.64
CA GLY A 181 -6.54 11.78 25.25
C GLY A 181 -6.82 10.95 24.00
N SER A 182 -8.09 10.88 23.62
CA SER A 182 -8.53 10.35 22.33
C SER A 182 -9.48 11.34 21.67
N ASP A 183 -9.35 11.52 20.36
CA ASP A 183 -10.16 12.44 19.57
C ASP A 183 -10.80 11.71 18.40
N THR A 184 -12.13 11.64 18.41
CA THR A 184 -12.95 11.07 17.33
C THR A 184 -13.61 12.17 16.52
N GLY A 185 -14.19 13.18 17.18
CA GLY A 185 -14.82 14.35 16.54
C GLY A 185 -14.38 15.70 17.10
N GLY A 186 -13.40 15.72 18.00
CA GLY A 186 -13.00 16.90 18.80
C GLY A 186 -12.53 16.57 20.21
N SER A 187 -12.61 15.29 20.61
CA SER A 187 -12.50 14.88 22.02
C SER A 187 -11.13 15.07 22.68
N ILE A 188 -10.09 15.57 22.00
CA ILE A 188 -8.88 16.15 22.61
C ILE A 188 -8.94 17.67 22.56
N ARG A 189 -9.25 18.20 21.38
CA ARG A 189 -9.17 19.64 21.08
C ARG A 189 -10.21 20.46 21.84
N GLN A 190 -11.46 20.03 21.84
CA GLN A 190 -12.56 20.73 22.52
C GLN A 190 -12.36 20.80 24.05
N PRO A 191 -12.01 19.70 24.75
CA PRO A 191 -11.67 19.79 26.17
C PRO A 191 -10.45 20.66 26.46
N SER A 192 -9.47 20.67 25.55
CA SER A 192 -8.28 21.51 25.69
C SER A 192 -8.64 23.00 25.60
N ALA A 193 -9.53 23.37 24.68
CA ALA A 193 -10.06 24.72 24.58
C ALA A 193 -10.83 25.12 25.85
N PHE A 194 -11.70 24.25 26.37
CA PHE A 194 -12.53 24.55 27.55
C PHE A 194 -11.74 24.68 28.86
N CYS A 195 -10.60 23.98 28.97
CA CYS A 195 -9.75 24.05 30.15
C CYS A 195 -8.53 24.96 29.98
N GLY A 196 -8.39 25.61 28.82
CA GLY A 196 -7.29 26.55 28.56
C GLY A 196 -5.90 25.90 28.50
N ILE A 197 -5.81 24.71 27.90
CA ILE A 197 -4.56 23.96 27.73
C ILE A 197 -4.30 23.64 26.25
N ALA A 198 -3.12 23.11 25.94
CA ALA A 198 -2.80 22.63 24.61
C ALA A 198 -3.24 21.17 24.42
N GLY A 199 -3.74 20.84 23.23
CA GLY A 199 -4.08 19.48 22.86
C GLY A 199 -3.86 19.21 21.38
N ILE A 200 -3.29 18.05 21.06
CA ILE A 200 -3.01 17.67 19.67
C ILE A 200 -3.78 16.40 19.31
N LYS A 201 -4.65 16.49 18.31
CA LYS A 201 -5.07 15.33 17.53
C LYS A 201 -4.09 15.17 16.37
N PRO A 202 -3.17 14.18 16.40
CA PRO A 202 -2.25 14.01 15.29
C PRO A 202 -2.98 13.48 14.05
N THR A 203 -2.23 13.32 12.96
CA THR A 203 -2.75 12.65 11.77
C THR A 203 -3.27 11.25 12.13
N TYR A 204 -4.38 10.83 11.52
CA TYR A 204 -4.84 9.46 11.66
C TYR A 204 -3.73 8.46 11.31
N GLY A 205 -3.49 7.48 12.18
CA GLY A 205 -2.41 6.49 12.07
C GLY A 205 -1.06 6.94 12.62
N ARG A 206 -0.89 8.17 13.14
CA ARG A 206 0.40 8.62 13.72
C ARG A 206 0.72 7.93 15.05
N CYS A 207 -0.29 7.76 15.90
CA CYS A 207 -0.21 6.97 17.12
C CYS A 207 -1.05 5.70 16.94
N SER A 208 -0.55 4.57 17.44
CA SER A 208 -1.27 3.30 17.40
C SER A 208 -2.59 3.37 18.16
N ARG A 209 -3.60 2.68 17.63
CA ARG A 209 -4.91 2.48 18.26
C ARG A 209 -4.99 1.14 18.99
N PHE A 210 -3.97 0.29 18.92
CA PHE A 210 -3.95 -0.98 19.64
C PHE A 210 -4.07 -0.76 21.16
N GLY A 211 -5.07 -1.42 21.74
CA GLY A 211 -5.41 -1.35 23.15
C GLY A 211 -6.16 -0.07 23.57
N MET A 212 -6.61 0.75 22.62
CA MET A 212 -7.69 1.69 22.90
C MET A 212 -9.03 0.95 22.83
N VAL A 213 -9.92 1.23 23.78
CA VAL A 213 -11.33 0.87 23.66
C VAL A 213 -11.91 1.71 22.51
N ALA A 214 -12.28 1.03 21.41
CA ALA A 214 -12.72 1.68 20.18
C ALA A 214 -14.12 2.30 20.32
N PHE A 215 -14.27 3.52 19.81
CA PHE A 215 -15.54 4.17 19.52
C PHE A 215 -15.79 4.10 18.02
N SER A 216 -15.11 4.92 17.21
CA SER A 216 -15.21 4.90 15.75
C SER A 216 -13.82 4.64 15.17
N SER A 217 -13.62 3.39 14.75
CA SER A 217 -12.35 2.89 14.25
C SER A 217 -11.72 3.75 13.15
N SER A 218 -12.49 4.36 12.27
CA SER A 218 -11.97 5.16 11.16
C SER A 218 -11.66 6.63 11.53
N LEU A 219 -11.92 7.04 12.77
CA LEU A 219 -11.80 8.42 13.25
C LEU A 219 -10.95 8.54 14.52
N ASP A 220 -11.02 7.53 15.41
CA ASP A 220 -10.35 7.52 16.70
C ASP A 220 -8.84 7.74 16.54
N GLN A 221 -8.31 8.73 17.24
CA GLN A 221 -6.87 8.95 17.27
C GLN A 221 -6.41 9.35 18.67
N ALA A 222 -5.40 8.65 19.20
CA ALA A 222 -4.71 9.04 20.42
C ALA A 222 -3.88 10.31 20.20
N GLY A 223 -3.78 11.15 21.22
CA GLY A 223 -2.94 12.33 21.19
C GLY A 223 -2.68 12.92 22.59
N PRO A 224 -1.66 13.78 22.73
CA PRO A 224 -1.29 14.38 24.01
C PRO A 224 -2.10 15.62 24.35
N MET A 225 -2.21 15.87 25.65
CA MET A 225 -2.78 17.06 26.27
C MET A 225 -1.82 17.54 27.35
N ALA A 226 -1.40 18.81 27.29
CA ALA A 226 -0.44 19.39 28.23
C ALA A 226 -0.67 20.90 28.33
N ARG A 227 0.02 21.59 29.25
CA ARG A 227 -0.16 23.04 29.44
C ARG A 227 0.24 23.85 28.21
N ASP A 228 1.26 23.41 27.49
CA ASP A 228 1.75 24.10 26.30
C ASP A 228 2.07 23.15 25.15
N LEU A 229 2.38 23.74 23.99
CA LEU A 229 2.66 23.01 22.76
C LEU A 229 3.98 22.23 22.82
N ARG A 230 4.98 22.72 23.55
CA ARG A 230 6.28 22.05 23.67
C ARG A 230 6.14 20.74 24.44
N ASP A 231 5.39 20.77 25.53
CA ASP A 231 5.07 19.62 26.34
C ASP A 231 4.28 18.57 25.52
N CYS A 232 3.27 19.02 24.76
CA CYS A 232 2.55 18.17 23.82
C CYS A 232 3.47 17.56 22.75
N ALA A 233 4.43 18.30 22.21
CA ALA A 233 5.37 17.81 21.20
C ALA A 233 6.30 16.70 21.75
N ILE A 234 6.76 16.85 22.99
CA ILE A 234 7.56 15.84 23.70
C ILE A 234 6.75 14.55 23.84
N MET A 235 5.52 14.64 24.37
CA MET A 235 4.65 13.48 24.53
C MET A 235 4.29 12.84 23.19
N LEU A 236 3.95 13.64 22.17
CA LEU A 236 3.56 13.13 20.86
C LEU A 236 4.68 12.28 20.25
N LYS A 237 5.94 12.71 20.39
CA LYS A 237 7.11 11.96 19.90
C LYS A 237 7.15 10.56 20.51
N SER A 238 7.00 10.44 21.82
CA SER A 238 6.95 9.16 22.53
C SER A 238 5.74 8.32 22.13
N MET A 239 4.56 8.91 21.95
CA MET A 239 3.34 8.18 21.59
C MET A 239 3.31 7.68 20.13
N SER A 240 4.11 8.29 19.26
CA SER A 240 4.04 8.10 17.80
C SER A 240 4.80 6.89 17.29
N GLY A 241 4.50 6.51 16.04
CA GLY A 241 5.28 5.56 15.24
C GLY A 241 4.59 4.23 15.03
N HIS A 242 5.08 3.50 14.03
CA HIS A 242 4.52 2.22 13.60
C HIS A 242 4.35 1.24 14.76
N ASP A 243 3.28 0.46 14.68
CA ASP A 243 2.96 -0.62 15.58
C ASP A 243 2.46 -1.82 14.78
N PRO A 244 3.16 -2.96 14.78
CA PRO A 244 2.72 -4.16 14.06
C PRO A 244 1.39 -4.74 14.58
N LYS A 245 0.91 -4.32 15.76
CA LYS A 245 -0.40 -4.73 16.31
C LYS A 245 -1.55 -3.86 15.81
N ASP A 246 -1.26 -2.79 15.09
CA ASP A 246 -2.24 -1.90 14.48
C ASP A 246 -1.91 -1.70 13.00
N SER A 247 -2.63 -2.42 12.13
CA SER A 247 -2.47 -2.36 10.67
C SER A 247 -2.76 -0.98 10.07
N THR A 248 -3.37 -0.06 10.84
CA THR A 248 -3.63 1.33 10.41
C THR A 248 -2.54 2.31 10.87
N SER A 249 -1.59 1.85 11.70
CA SER A 249 -0.47 2.67 12.15
C SER A 249 0.50 2.93 11.02
N SER A 250 0.91 4.18 10.86
CA SER A 250 1.79 4.56 9.77
C SER A 250 3.21 4.04 9.97
N VAL A 251 3.78 3.50 8.89
CA VAL A 251 5.19 3.10 8.80
C VAL A 251 6.14 4.29 8.67
N GLN A 252 5.63 5.51 8.52
CA GLN A 252 6.48 6.68 8.39
C GLN A 252 7.23 6.99 9.68
N ALA A 253 8.50 7.38 9.51
CA ALA A 253 9.34 7.79 10.61
C ALA A 253 8.68 8.88 11.46
N VAL A 254 8.92 8.84 12.76
CA VAL A 254 8.45 9.86 13.70
C VAL A 254 9.41 11.05 13.60
N PRO A 255 8.95 12.23 13.17
CA PRO A 255 9.80 13.41 13.13
C PRO A 255 10.06 13.92 14.55
N ASP A 256 11.11 14.74 14.69
CA ASP A 256 11.39 15.41 15.95
C ASP A 256 10.49 16.65 16.12
N PHE A 257 9.33 16.45 16.75
CA PHE A 257 8.33 17.52 16.91
C PHE A 257 8.83 18.67 17.79
N GLU A 258 9.57 18.37 18.87
CA GLU A 258 10.10 19.41 19.78
C GLU A 258 11.11 20.30 19.04
N ALA A 259 12.02 19.70 18.28
CA ALA A 259 13.01 20.44 17.50
C ALA A 259 12.38 21.32 16.40
N ALA A 260 11.19 20.97 15.91
CA ALA A 260 10.50 21.76 14.89
C ALA A 260 9.93 23.09 15.41
N LEU A 261 9.76 23.25 16.72
CA LEU A 261 9.16 24.44 17.34
C LEU A 261 10.00 25.72 17.17
N THR A 262 11.29 25.60 16.84
CA THR A 262 12.17 26.76 16.60
C THR A 262 11.92 27.42 15.24
N ARG A 263 11.07 26.84 14.39
CA ARG A 263 10.71 27.39 13.08
C ARG A 263 9.69 28.51 13.28
N GLY A 264 10.06 29.74 12.91
CA GLY A 264 9.11 30.85 12.87
C GLY A 264 8.05 30.68 11.77
N VAL A 265 7.01 31.52 11.80
CA VAL A 265 5.88 31.46 10.86
C VAL A 265 6.00 32.40 9.66
N LYS A 266 7.13 33.09 9.52
CA LYS A 266 7.35 34.07 8.44
C LYS A 266 7.25 33.41 7.07
N GLY A 267 6.34 33.93 6.23
CA GLY A 267 6.09 33.43 4.89
C GLY A 267 5.12 32.24 4.81
N LEU A 268 4.62 31.72 5.94
CA LEU A 268 3.56 30.71 5.91
C LEU A 268 2.24 31.32 5.44
N LYS A 269 1.51 30.60 4.61
CA LYS A 269 0.14 30.94 4.21
C LYS A 269 -0.85 30.30 5.17
N VAL A 270 -1.58 31.13 5.90
CA VAL A 270 -2.59 30.73 6.88
C VAL A 270 -3.97 30.97 6.29
N GLY A 271 -4.71 29.89 6.04
CA GLY A 271 -6.06 29.93 5.53
C GLY A 271 -7.10 30.23 6.60
N ILE A 272 -8.07 31.09 6.30
CA ILE A 272 -9.25 31.38 7.11
C ILE A 272 -10.49 30.82 6.39
N PRO A 273 -11.07 29.69 6.84
CA PRO A 273 -12.25 29.10 6.21
C PRO A 273 -13.49 29.98 6.39
N LYS A 274 -14.05 30.49 5.29
CA LYS A 274 -15.23 31.37 5.34
C LYS A 274 -16.47 30.69 5.93
N GLU A 275 -16.63 29.38 5.71
CA GLU A 275 -17.78 28.60 6.19
C GLU A 275 -17.83 28.53 7.72
N TYR A 276 -16.70 28.74 8.40
CA TYR A 276 -16.65 28.72 9.86
C TYR A 276 -17.14 30.04 10.48
N ARG A 277 -17.41 31.08 9.67
CA ARG A 277 -18.08 32.31 10.12
C ARG A 277 -19.59 32.10 10.19
N HIS A 278 -20.05 31.32 11.16
CA HIS A 278 -21.48 31.18 11.44
C HIS A 278 -22.07 32.45 12.04
N LYS A 279 -23.32 32.76 11.68
CA LYS A 279 -24.09 33.91 12.19
C LYS A 279 -24.27 33.88 13.72
N ASP A 280 -24.26 32.68 14.30
CA ASP A 280 -24.51 32.44 15.72
C ASP A 280 -23.22 32.37 16.54
N LEU A 281 -22.05 32.60 15.91
CA LEU A 281 -20.77 32.61 16.61
C LEU A 281 -20.70 33.82 17.56
N PRO A 282 -20.37 33.64 18.85
CA PRO A 282 -20.23 34.74 19.80
C PRO A 282 -19.26 35.82 19.30
N LYS A 283 -19.61 37.10 19.51
CA LYS A 283 -18.79 38.24 19.07
C LYS A 283 -17.36 38.18 19.61
N GLU A 284 -17.20 37.69 20.83
CA GLU A 284 -15.89 37.50 21.46
C GLU A 284 -15.07 36.39 20.77
N MET A 285 -15.69 35.29 20.33
CA MET A 285 -14.99 34.25 19.58
C MET A 285 -14.54 34.76 18.20
N LEU A 286 -15.39 35.54 17.53
CA LEU A 286 -15.01 36.23 16.29
C LEU A 286 -13.83 37.19 16.51
N ALA A 287 -13.90 38.02 17.56
CA ALA A 287 -12.83 38.95 17.90
C ALA A 287 -11.52 38.23 18.25
N GLN A 288 -11.58 37.11 18.97
CA GLN A 288 -10.40 36.28 19.28
C GLN A 288 -9.81 35.63 18.03
N TRP A 289 -10.66 35.15 17.12
CA TRP A 289 -10.19 34.56 15.86
C TRP A 289 -9.50 35.59 14.96
N GLU A 290 -10.06 36.81 14.89
CA GLU A 290 -9.45 37.94 14.18
C GLU A 290 -8.13 38.38 14.83
N LEU A 291 -8.06 38.41 16.16
CA LEU A 291 -6.83 38.68 16.89
C LEU A 291 -5.76 37.62 16.59
N GLY A 292 -6.11 36.34 16.60
CA GLY A 292 -5.18 35.25 16.26
C GLY A 292 -4.64 35.36 14.83
N ALA A 293 -5.50 35.70 13.87
CA ALA A 293 -5.08 35.96 12.49
C ALA A 293 -4.14 37.18 12.41
N GLN A 294 -4.44 38.24 13.15
CA GLN A 294 -3.59 39.45 13.22
C GLN A 294 -2.22 39.14 13.85
N GLN A 295 -2.16 38.36 14.93
CA GLN A 295 -0.90 37.95 15.56
C GLN A 295 -0.01 37.12 14.62
N LEU A 296 -0.60 36.19 13.86
CA LEU A 296 0.15 35.42 12.85
C LEU A 296 0.66 36.32 11.73
N LYS A 297 -0.16 37.29 11.29
CA LYS A 297 0.24 38.29 10.29
C LYS A 297 1.40 39.17 10.78
N ASP A 298 1.33 39.64 12.02
CA ASP A 298 2.38 40.44 12.67
C ASP A 298 3.68 39.65 12.83
N ALA A 299 3.58 38.33 13.05
CA ALA A 299 4.71 37.39 13.05
C ALA A 299 5.24 37.06 11.64
N GLY A 300 4.65 37.63 10.58
CA GLY A 300 5.12 37.55 9.20
C GLY A 300 4.44 36.48 8.33
N ALA A 301 3.33 35.88 8.78
CA ALA A 301 2.52 34.99 7.95
C ALA A 301 1.63 35.77 6.97
N GLU A 302 1.24 35.13 5.86
CA GLU A 302 0.25 35.63 4.91
C GLU A 302 -1.13 35.04 5.28
N ILE A 303 -2.13 35.90 5.50
CA ILE A 303 -3.50 35.47 5.78
C ILE A 303 -4.29 35.39 4.47
N VAL A 304 -4.91 34.24 4.20
CA VAL A 304 -5.63 33.96 2.96
C VAL A 304 -7.03 33.49 3.28
N ASP A 305 -8.05 34.17 2.74
CA ASP A 305 -9.42 33.66 2.83
C ASP A 305 -9.59 32.41 1.96
N VAL A 306 -10.15 31.34 2.54
CA VAL A 306 -10.32 30.06 1.87
C VAL A 306 -11.74 29.50 2.05
N SER A 307 -12.04 28.42 1.35
CA SER A 307 -13.36 27.79 1.31
C SER A 307 -13.24 26.30 1.58
N LEU A 308 -14.03 25.81 2.53
CA LEU A 308 -14.30 24.41 2.84
C LEU A 308 -15.82 24.17 2.68
N PRO A 309 -16.34 24.11 1.43
CA PRO A 309 -17.77 24.22 1.13
C PRO A 309 -18.64 23.13 1.75
N HIS A 310 -18.09 21.98 2.12
CA HIS A 310 -18.84 20.88 2.72
C HIS A 310 -18.80 20.85 4.25
N SER A 311 -18.23 21.89 4.89
CA SER A 311 -18.08 21.94 6.36
C SER A 311 -19.40 21.80 7.12
N ASP A 312 -20.48 22.38 6.61
CA ASP A 312 -21.82 22.32 7.22
C ASP A 312 -22.35 20.88 7.32
N TYR A 313 -21.90 20.00 6.43
CA TYR A 313 -22.26 18.57 6.45
C TYR A 313 -21.35 17.74 7.35
N GLY A 314 -20.32 18.33 7.94
CA GLY A 314 -19.37 17.64 8.80
C GLY A 314 -20.07 16.96 9.98
N LEU A 315 -20.85 17.72 10.74
CA LEU A 315 -21.51 17.20 11.93
C LEU A 315 -22.45 16.01 11.63
N PRO A 316 -23.44 16.12 10.71
CA PRO A 316 -24.32 14.98 10.41
C PRO A 316 -23.56 13.77 9.84
N THR A 317 -22.53 14.01 9.03
CA THR A 317 -21.68 12.93 8.48
C THR A 317 -20.94 12.19 9.60
N TYR A 318 -20.32 12.93 10.52
CA TYR A 318 -19.64 12.37 11.67
C TYR A 318 -20.57 11.52 12.52
N TYR A 319 -21.77 12.03 12.84
CA TYR A 319 -22.71 11.27 13.66
C TYR A 319 -23.08 9.94 12.97
N ILE A 320 -23.45 9.95 11.69
CA ILE A 320 -23.80 8.69 11.01
C ILE A 320 -22.63 7.71 11.00
N VAL A 321 -21.41 8.16 10.65
CA VAL A 321 -20.23 7.29 10.59
C VAL A 321 -19.86 6.75 11.97
N ALA A 322 -19.78 7.63 12.96
CA ALA A 322 -19.34 7.26 14.30
C ALA A 322 -20.35 6.34 15.00
N LEU A 323 -21.65 6.56 14.82
CA LEU A 323 -22.69 5.70 15.39
C LEU A 323 -22.72 4.32 14.73
N ALA A 324 -22.61 4.25 13.40
CA ALA A 324 -22.53 3.00 12.66
C ALA A 324 -21.33 2.15 13.11
N GLU A 325 -20.15 2.77 13.24
CA GLU A 325 -18.97 2.06 13.72
C GLU A 325 -19.08 1.68 15.20
N ALA A 326 -19.69 2.53 16.03
CA ALA A 326 -19.91 2.25 17.44
C ALA A 326 -20.83 1.04 17.65
N SER A 327 -21.92 0.91 16.90
CA SER A 327 -22.86 -0.21 17.05
C SER A 327 -22.16 -1.56 16.81
N SER A 328 -21.24 -1.62 15.84
CA SER A 328 -20.39 -2.78 15.61
C SER A 328 -19.30 -2.93 16.68
N ASN A 329 -18.52 -1.88 16.95
CA ASN A 329 -17.38 -1.93 17.87
C ASN A 329 -17.78 -2.34 19.29
N LEU A 330 -18.91 -1.84 19.78
CA LEU A 330 -19.44 -2.11 21.13
C LEU A 330 -20.28 -3.40 21.20
N SER A 331 -20.51 -4.11 20.09
CA SER A 331 -21.21 -5.40 20.11
C SER A 331 -20.44 -6.49 20.86
N ARG A 332 -19.12 -6.32 21.04
CA ARG A 332 -18.26 -7.26 21.79
C ARG A 332 -18.52 -7.31 23.31
N TYR A 333 -19.22 -6.31 23.85
CA TYR A 333 -19.51 -6.19 25.27
C TYR A 333 -20.85 -6.85 25.56
N ASP A 334 -20.73 -8.10 26.00
CA ASP A 334 -21.82 -9.07 26.09
C ASP A 334 -21.82 -9.81 27.45
N GLY A 335 -20.85 -9.49 28.33
CA GLY A 335 -20.68 -10.11 29.64
C GLY A 335 -20.22 -11.57 29.64
N VAL A 336 -19.92 -12.15 28.48
CA VAL A 336 -19.52 -13.56 28.37
C VAL A 336 -18.05 -13.73 28.72
N ARG A 337 -17.17 -12.92 28.10
CA ARG A 337 -15.72 -13.04 28.25
C ARG A 337 -15.14 -12.13 29.34
N TYR A 338 -15.69 -10.94 29.50
CA TYR A 338 -15.24 -9.92 30.45
C TYR A 338 -16.32 -8.83 30.59
N GLY A 339 -16.13 -7.93 31.57
CA GLY A 339 -17.05 -6.84 31.84
C GLY A 339 -18.21 -7.23 32.77
N LYS A 340 -19.22 -6.37 32.82
CA LYS A 340 -20.46 -6.63 33.57
C LYS A 340 -21.16 -7.85 32.97
N ARG A 341 -21.78 -8.65 33.83
CA ARG A 341 -22.63 -9.78 33.43
C ARG A 341 -23.88 -9.80 34.29
N VAL A 342 -25.04 -9.80 33.66
CA VAL A 342 -26.34 -10.01 34.29
C VAL A 342 -26.83 -11.40 33.90
N ALA A 343 -27.41 -12.13 34.86
CA ALA A 343 -27.96 -13.45 34.59
C ALA A 343 -29.30 -13.32 33.82
N GLY A 344 -29.52 -14.22 32.86
CA GLY A 344 -30.79 -14.37 32.14
C GLY A 344 -31.17 -15.84 32.01
N ASN A 345 -32.44 -16.14 31.74
CA ASN A 345 -32.95 -17.49 31.56
C ASN A 345 -32.69 -18.03 30.15
N SER A 346 -32.29 -17.18 29.21
CA SER A 346 -31.80 -17.52 27.86
C SER A 346 -30.51 -16.77 27.54
N LEU A 347 -29.87 -17.13 26.42
CA LEU A 347 -28.70 -16.40 25.94
C LEU A 347 -29.07 -14.98 25.47
N ASP A 348 -30.23 -14.82 24.84
CA ASP A 348 -30.74 -13.51 24.42
C ASP A 348 -31.00 -12.61 25.63
N GLU A 349 -31.68 -13.14 26.67
CA GLU A 349 -31.95 -12.40 27.91
C GLU A 349 -30.64 -12.03 28.62
N LEU A 350 -29.63 -12.92 28.65
CA LEU A 350 -28.31 -12.59 29.19
C LEU A 350 -27.69 -11.40 28.46
N TYR A 351 -27.74 -11.37 27.12
CA TYR A 351 -27.16 -10.28 26.34
C TYR A 351 -27.93 -8.97 26.51
N GLU A 352 -29.26 -9.01 26.45
CA GLU A 352 -30.13 -7.84 26.60
C GLU A 352 -29.97 -7.20 27.98
N GLU A 353 -30.12 -8.00 29.04
CA GLU A 353 -30.01 -7.52 30.44
C GLU A 353 -28.61 -7.02 30.76
N THR A 354 -27.57 -7.70 30.27
CA THR A 354 -26.18 -7.26 30.48
C THR A 354 -25.92 -5.91 29.82
N ARG A 355 -26.39 -5.74 28.58
CA ARG A 355 -26.16 -4.51 27.81
C ARG A 355 -27.00 -3.36 28.34
N ASP A 356 -28.24 -3.61 28.73
CA ASP A 356 -29.10 -2.58 29.32
C ASP A 356 -28.57 -2.08 30.67
N ALA A 357 -28.14 -3.00 31.54
CA ALA A 357 -27.59 -2.65 32.85
C ALA A 357 -26.13 -2.12 32.79
N GLY A 358 -25.44 -2.32 31.68
CA GLY A 358 -24.02 -1.96 31.51
C GLY A 358 -23.78 -0.64 30.80
N PHE A 359 -24.58 -0.29 29.79
CA PHE A 359 -24.43 0.94 29.01
C PHE A 359 -25.39 2.04 29.47
N GLY A 360 -24.88 3.26 29.58
CA GLY A 360 -25.70 4.45 29.81
C GLY A 360 -26.53 4.85 28.59
N GLU A 361 -27.46 5.79 28.81
CA GLU A 361 -28.48 6.20 27.84
C GLU A 361 -27.90 6.77 26.54
N GLU A 362 -26.83 7.57 26.60
CA GLU A 362 -26.19 8.12 25.40
C GLU A 362 -25.53 7.02 24.56
N VAL A 363 -24.86 6.05 25.20
CA VAL A 363 -24.24 4.91 24.52
C VAL A 363 -25.31 4.03 23.87
N LYS A 364 -26.39 3.70 24.61
CA LYS A 364 -27.52 2.93 24.07
C LYS A 364 -28.17 3.64 22.88
N ARG A 365 -28.41 4.95 22.97
CA ARG A 365 -28.94 5.77 21.87
C ARG A 365 -28.05 5.66 20.62
N ARG A 366 -26.73 5.79 20.78
CA ARG A 366 -25.78 5.71 19.66
C ARG A 366 -25.73 4.31 19.03
N ILE A 367 -25.77 3.25 19.84
CA ILE A 367 -25.86 1.88 19.35
C ILE A 367 -27.14 1.66 18.55
N LEU A 368 -28.31 2.06 19.08
CA LEU A 368 -29.60 1.86 18.42
C LEU A 368 -29.67 2.57 17.06
N LEU A 369 -29.30 3.85 17.03
CA LEU A 369 -29.26 4.63 15.80
C LEU A 369 -28.19 4.11 14.83
N GLY A 370 -27.03 3.68 15.34
CA GLY A 370 -25.96 3.05 14.55
C GLY A 370 -26.40 1.76 13.88
N THR A 371 -27.12 0.90 14.60
CA THR A 371 -27.72 -0.33 14.05
C THR A 371 -28.80 -0.01 13.02
N TYR A 372 -29.61 1.03 13.26
CA TYR A 372 -30.62 1.48 12.30
C TYR A 372 -29.99 1.93 10.98
N VAL A 373 -28.97 2.80 11.00
CA VAL A 373 -28.33 3.29 9.76
C VAL A 373 -27.52 2.22 9.02
N LEU A 374 -27.23 1.08 9.66
CA LEU A 374 -26.59 -0.08 9.04
C LEU A 374 -27.58 -1.18 8.64
N SER A 375 -28.87 -1.03 8.94
CA SER A 375 -29.89 -1.99 8.54
C SER A 375 -30.01 -2.06 7.01
N ALA A 376 -30.38 -3.23 6.49
CA ALA A 376 -30.38 -3.50 5.04
C ALA A 376 -31.18 -2.45 4.24
N GLU A 377 -32.28 -1.94 4.78
CA GLU A 377 -33.14 -0.95 4.11
C GLU A 377 -32.56 0.48 4.14
N GLN A 378 -31.69 0.79 5.11
CA GLN A 378 -31.24 2.16 5.41
C GLN A 378 -29.75 2.39 5.09
N TYR A 379 -28.99 1.32 4.88
CA TYR A 379 -27.53 1.36 4.67
C TYR A 379 -27.11 2.38 3.60
N ASP A 380 -27.74 2.32 2.43
CA ASP A 380 -27.42 3.20 1.31
C ASP A 380 -27.83 4.66 1.58
N ALA A 381 -29.00 4.84 2.20
CA ALA A 381 -29.58 6.15 2.48
C ALA A 381 -28.79 6.95 3.52
N TYR A 382 -28.19 6.26 4.50
CA TYR A 382 -27.46 6.91 5.59
C TYR A 382 -25.96 6.64 5.53
N TYR A 383 -25.52 5.41 5.79
CA TYR A 383 -24.10 5.13 6.00
C TYR A 383 -23.27 5.33 4.73
N LEU A 384 -23.72 4.78 3.58
CA LEU A 384 -23.02 4.99 2.31
C LEU A 384 -23.03 6.47 1.91
N GLN A 385 -24.15 7.17 2.11
CA GLN A 385 -24.25 8.60 1.82
C GLN A 385 -23.30 9.43 2.70
N ALA A 386 -23.20 9.12 4.00
CA ALA A 386 -22.25 9.76 4.89
C ALA A 386 -20.80 9.50 4.47
N GLN A 387 -20.45 8.29 4.03
CA GLN A 387 -19.11 8.01 3.48
C GLN A 387 -18.81 8.84 2.22
N LYS A 388 -19.79 9.03 1.32
CA LYS A 388 -19.64 9.91 0.14
C LYS A 388 -19.42 11.37 0.55
N VAL A 389 -20.18 11.89 1.52
CA VAL A 389 -20.01 13.25 2.03
C VAL A 389 -18.67 13.42 2.75
N ARG A 390 -18.22 12.42 3.50
CA ARG A 390 -16.88 12.39 4.12
C ARG A 390 -15.78 12.53 3.07
N SER A 391 -15.90 11.87 1.92
CA SER A 391 -14.96 12.04 0.81
C SER A 391 -14.93 13.48 0.30
N ARG A 392 -16.08 14.14 0.14
CA ARG A 392 -16.15 15.56 -0.25
C ARG A 392 -15.52 16.50 0.77
N ILE A 393 -15.77 16.29 2.06
CA ILE A 393 -15.10 17.05 3.14
C ILE A 393 -13.59 16.86 3.06
N ARG A 394 -13.12 15.64 2.80
CA ARG A 394 -11.68 15.36 2.65
C ARG A 394 -11.09 16.05 1.42
N GLU A 395 -11.80 16.05 0.29
CA GLU A 395 -11.40 16.78 -0.92
C GLU A 395 -11.25 18.28 -0.66
N ASP A 396 -12.13 18.88 0.17
CA ASP A 396 -12.00 20.29 0.56
C ASP A 396 -10.66 20.56 1.25
N PHE A 397 -10.25 19.72 2.20
CA PHE A 397 -8.94 19.85 2.86
C PHE A 397 -7.78 19.63 1.89
N VAL A 398 -7.86 18.62 1.01
CA VAL A 398 -6.83 18.39 0.00
C VAL A 398 -6.67 19.61 -0.91
N ASN A 399 -7.78 20.19 -1.36
CA ASN A 399 -7.78 21.32 -2.27
C ASN A 399 -7.36 22.63 -1.60
N VAL A 400 -7.73 22.84 -0.33
CA VAL A 400 -7.34 24.05 0.39
C VAL A 400 -5.84 24.08 0.67
N PHE A 401 -5.24 22.94 1.03
CA PHE A 401 -3.80 22.85 1.30
C PHE A 401 -2.92 22.96 0.04
N LYS A 402 -3.51 22.99 -1.16
CA LYS A 402 -2.80 23.43 -2.39
C LYS A 402 -2.55 24.95 -2.40
N LYS A 403 -3.27 25.71 -1.58
CA LYS A 403 -3.25 27.19 -1.55
C LYS A 403 -2.61 27.75 -0.29
N VAL A 404 -2.72 27.03 0.83
CA VAL A 404 -2.25 27.46 2.16
C VAL A 404 -1.50 26.32 2.86
N ASP A 405 -0.64 26.66 3.81
CA ASP A 405 0.16 25.67 4.56
C ASP A 405 -0.60 25.12 5.77
N VAL A 406 -1.43 25.97 6.39
CA VAL A 406 -2.19 25.67 7.60
C VAL A 406 -3.49 26.46 7.60
N LEU A 407 -4.52 25.97 8.29
CA LEU A 407 -5.75 26.71 8.55
C LEU A 407 -5.79 27.19 10.00
N LEU A 408 -6.32 28.38 10.22
CA LEU A 408 -6.67 28.89 11.54
C LEU A 408 -8.20 28.94 11.68
N ALA A 409 -8.72 28.34 12.76
CA ALA A 409 -10.15 28.27 13.05
C ALA A 409 -10.42 28.37 14.56
N PRO A 410 -11.64 28.72 15.01
CA PRO A 410 -12.08 28.46 16.38
C PRO A 410 -12.01 26.96 16.69
N THR A 411 -11.64 26.59 17.91
CA THR A 411 -11.71 25.17 18.33
C THR A 411 -13.14 24.78 18.68
N ALA A 412 -13.84 25.64 19.41
CA ALA A 412 -15.20 25.44 19.89
C ALA A 412 -16.00 26.73 19.69
N PRO A 413 -17.34 26.67 19.62
CA PRO A 413 -18.17 27.85 19.40
C PRO A 413 -18.16 28.84 20.58
N SER A 414 -17.93 28.36 21.81
CA SER A 414 -17.91 29.17 23.03
C SER A 414 -16.84 28.68 24.01
N GLY A 415 -16.72 29.36 25.15
CA GLY A 415 -16.07 28.83 26.34
C GLY A 415 -16.90 27.73 27.02
N ALA A 416 -16.38 27.23 28.14
CA ALA A 416 -17.02 26.20 28.95
C ALA A 416 -18.37 26.66 29.54
N PHE A 417 -19.41 25.85 29.37
CA PHE A 417 -20.76 26.10 29.91
C PHE A 417 -20.98 25.42 31.26
N ALA A 418 -22.00 25.86 31.99
CA ALA A 418 -22.35 25.28 33.29
C ALA A 418 -23.08 23.93 33.14
N TRP A 419 -22.97 23.04 34.12
CA TRP A 419 -23.60 21.71 34.08
C TRP A 419 -25.12 21.79 33.93
N ASP A 420 -25.76 22.78 34.54
CA ASP A 420 -27.20 23.03 34.47
C ASP A 420 -27.64 23.73 33.16
N GLN A 421 -26.67 24.18 32.36
CA GLN A 421 -26.89 24.74 31.02
C GLN A 421 -26.71 23.67 29.92
N GLU A 422 -26.42 22.42 30.29
CA GLU A 422 -26.36 21.33 29.32
C GLU A 422 -27.74 21.11 28.69
N SER A 423 -27.81 21.21 27.37
CA SER A 423 -29.06 21.04 26.64
C SER A 423 -29.56 19.60 26.71
N ALA A 424 -30.84 19.43 27.04
CA ALA A 424 -31.52 18.14 26.91
C ALA A 424 -31.65 17.68 25.43
N ASP A 425 -31.58 18.62 24.48
CA ASP A 425 -31.51 18.31 23.04
C ASP A 425 -30.10 17.82 22.66
N PRO A 426 -29.95 16.56 22.22
CA PRO A 426 -28.67 16.02 21.75
C PRO A 426 -28.05 16.83 20.61
N ILE A 427 -28.87 17.38 19.69
CA ILE A 427 -28.35 18.12 18.53
C ILE A 427 -27.58 19.36 18.99
N GLN A 428 -28.12 20.10 19.97
CA GLN A 428 -27.45 21.27 20.54
C GLN A 428 -26.14 20.90 21.23
N ARG A 429 -26.08 19.75 21.92
CA ARG A 429 -24.82 19.26 22.53
C ARG A 429 -23.75 19.00 21.47
N TYR A 430 -24.15 18.46 20.32
CA TYR A 430 -23.25 18.10 19.22
C TYR A 430 -22.69 19.31 18.47
N LEU A 431 -23.40 20.44 18.47
CA LEU A 431 -22.93 21.68 17.84
C LEU A 431 -21.63 22.22 18.48
N ASN A 432 -21.28 21.78 19.70
CA ASN A 432 -20.00 22.12 20.31
C ASN A 432 -18.78 21.56 19.54
N ASP A 433 -18.99 20.51 18.73
CA ASP A 433 -17.94 19.86 17.95
C ASP A 433 -17.89 20.33 16.48
N ILE A 434 -18.70 21.34 16.11
CA ILE A 434 -18.91 21.76 14.72
C ILE A 434 -17.61 22.14 14.00
N PHE A 435 -16.65 22.75 14.70
CA PHE A 435 -15.37 23.17 14.13
C PHE A 435 -14.29 22.08 14.19
N THR A 436 -14.45 21.05 15.02
CA THR A 436 -13.45 20.00 15.19
C THR A 436 -13.69 18.80 14.28
N VAL A 437 -14.97 18.49 14.01
CA VAL A 437 -15.40 17.33 13.24
C VAL A 437 -14.82 17.26 11.83
N PRO A 438 -14.82 18.33 11.00
CA PRO A 438 -14.35 18.24 9.62
C PRO A 438 -12.90 17.74 9.50
N ALA A 439 -12.01 18.20 10.39
CA ALA A 439 -10.61 17.75 10.42
C ALA A 439 -10.47 16.27 10.82
N SER A 440 -11.34 15.76 11.71
CA SER A 440 -11.36 14.33 12.06
C SER A 440 -11.84 13.47 10.90
N LEU A 441 -12.91 13.89 10.22
CA LEU A 441 -13.44 13.21 9.02
C LEU A 441 -12.40 13.12 7.91
N ALA A 442 -11.63 14.18 7.71
CA ALA A 442 -10.53 14.24 6.73
C ALA A 442 -9.25 13.51 7.18
N GLY A 443 -9.15 13.08 8.44
CA GLY A 443 -7.98 12.40 8.99
C GLY A 443 -6.73 13.27 9.15
N VAL A 444 -6.87 14.60 9.05
CA VAL A 444 -5.76 15.57 9.10
C VAL A 444 -5.40 15.95 10.53
N PRO A 445 -4.13 16.28 10.83
CA PRO A 445 -3.73 16.73 12.17
C PRO A 445 -4.32 18.11 12.51
N ALA A 446 -4.73 18.27 13.76
CA ALA A 446 -5.20 19.53 14.30
C ALA A 446 -4.77 19.68 15.76
N LEU A 447 -4.31 20.87 16.12
CA LEU A 447 -3.98 21.21 17.51
C LEU A 447 -4.86 22.36 17.98
N SER A 448 -5.22 22.36 19.26
CA SER A 448 -5.91 23.46 19.94
C SER A 448 -4.94 24.15 20.92
N LEU A 449 -5.02 25.48 20.97
CA LEU A 449 -4.26 26.32 21.87
C LEU A 449 -5.20 27.31 22.57
N PRO A 450 -4.94 27.67 23.84
CA PRO A 450 -5.64 28.76 24.50
C PRO A 450 -5.34 30.07 23.76
N SER A 451 -6.39 30.85 23.46
CA SER A 451 -6.27 32.12 22.72
C SER A 451 -6.69 33.34 23.51
N GLY A 452 -7.41 33.15 24.63
CA GLY A 452 -7.87 34.23 25.49
C GLY A 452 -8.94 33.76 26.46
N LEU A 453 -9.55 34.71 27.15
CA LEU A 453 -10.72 34.48 27.99
C LEU A 453 -11.95 35.14 27.35
N ASP A 454 -13.12 34.57 27.60
CA ASP A 454 -14.40 35.19 27.26
C ASP A 454 -14.80 36.25 28.29
N HIS A 455 -15.95 36.90 28.08
CA HIS A 455 -16.49 37.91 29.00
C HIS A 455 -16.78 37.38 30.41
N LEU A 456 -16.84 36.06 30.60
CA LEU A 456 -17.11 35.40 31.87
C LEU A 456 -15.82 34.97 32.58
N GLY A 457 -14.67 35.17 31.94
CA GLY A 457 -13.36 34.82 32.48
C GLY A 457 -12.97 33.36 32.28
N VAL A 458 -13.64 32.63 31.37
CA VAL A 458 -13.30 31.24 31.06
C VAL A 458 -12.56 31.12 29.72
N PRO A 459 -11.74 30.07 29.52
CA PRO A 459 -10.89 29.98 28.34
C PRO A 459 -11.63 29.84 27.01
N LEU A 460 -11.04 30.47 25.99
CA LEU A 460 -11.35 30.30 24.58
C LEU A 460 -10.15 29.66 23.87
N GLY A 461 -10.42 28.88 22.81
CA GLY A 461 -9.37 28.18 22.08
C GLY A 461 -9.44 28.38 20.57
N LEU A 462 -8.28 28.57 19.94
CA LEU A 462 -8.11 28.51 18.48
C LEU A 462 -7.39 27.23 18.10
N GLN A 463 -7.70 26.69 16.94
CA GLN A 463 -7.05 25.52 16.39
C GLN A 463 -6.27 25.85 15.12
N LEU A 464 -5.15 25.15 14.97
CA LEU A 464 -4.38 25.10 13.73
C LEU A 464 -4.57 23.72 13.12
N ILE A 465 -5.04 23.68 11.86
CA ILE A 465 -5.28 22.45 11.11
C ILE A 465 -4.28 22.42 9.96
N ALA A 466 -3.43 21.41 9.94
CA ALA A 466 -2.37 21.31 8.93
C ALA A 466 -2.65 20.19 7.94
N SER A 467 -2.00 20.26 6.78
CA SER A 467 -1.94 19.10 5.90
C SER A 467 -1.30 17.93 6.64
N ASN A 468 -1.63 16.72 6.21
CA ASN A 468 -1.11 15.56 6.88
C ASN A 468 0.43 15.48 6.67
N ALA A 469 1.18 15.41 7.77
CA ALA A 469 2.62 15.17 7.76
C ALA A 469 2.98 13.69 7.53
N LEU A 470 1.97 12.84 7.27
CA LEU A 470 2.11 11.40 7.02
C LEU A 470 2.09 11.05 5.53
N GLY A 471 2.26 12.02 4.63
CA GLY A 471 2.14 11.76 3.22
C GLY A 471 0.86 11.00 2.84
N TRP A 472 -0.32 11.60 3.03
CA TRP A 472 -1.32 11.62 1.96
C TRP A 472 -0.99 12.72 0.94
N GLN A 473 0.29 13.05 0.79
CA GLN A 473 0.84 12.78 -0.51
C GLN A 473 0.68 11.27 -0.78
N GLN A 474 -0.47 10.87 -1.35
CA GLN A 474 -0.36 10.09 -2.57
C GLN A 474 0.77 10.79 -3.31
N LYS A 475 1.97 10.17 -3.35
CA LYS A 475 3.13 10.81 -3.95
C LYS A 475 2.57 11.47 -5.20
N ASN A 476 2.59 12.80 -5.25
CA ASN A 476 2.77 13.48 -6.50
C ASN A 476 4.14 12.98 -6.95
N ARG A 477 4.18 11.72 -7.43
CA ARG A 477 4.92 11.38 -8.62
C ARG A 477 4.33 12.41 -9.57
N SER A 478 5.03 13.53 -9.73
CA SER A 478 5.03 14.18 -11.02
C SER A 478 5.50 13.09 -11.97
N PHE A 479 4.55 12.28 -12.42
CA PHE A 479 4.77 11.35 -13.49
C PHE A 479 5.07 12.27 -14.65
N SER A 480 6.36 12.31 -15.01
CA SER A 480 6.80 12.85 -16.27
C SER A 480 5.87 12.28 -17.34
N MET A 481 5.09 13.20 -17.93
CA MET A 481 3.95 12.93 -18.79
C MET A 481 4.31 12.00 -19.95
N SER A 482 3.79 10.78 -19.87
CA SER A 482 3.37 9.98 -21.03
C SER A 482 2.26 9.02 -20.54
N GLU A 483 1.13 9.58 -20.09
CA GLU A 483 -0.02 8.78 -19.65
C GLU A 483 -1.02 8.60 -20.80
N TRP A 484 -1.57 7.38 -20.91
CA TRP A 484 -2.63 7.06 -21.86
C TRP A 484 -3.94 7.65 -21.35
N ILE A 485 -4.26 8.85 -21.84
CA ILE A 485 -5.47 9.60 -21.46
C ILE A 485 -6.59 9.30 -22.46
N LEU A 486 -7.75 8.89 -21.94
CA LEU A 486 -8.98 8.76 -22.71
C LEU A 486 -9.66 10.13 -22.82
N LYS A 487 -9.94 10.57 -24.05
CA LYS A 487 -10.71 11.79 -24.31
C LYS A 487 -12.20 11.47 -24.24
N GLY A 488 -12.87 11.89 -23.16
CA GLY A 488 -14.32 11.85 -23.03
C GLY A 488 -14.97 13.14 -23.54
N GLN A 489 -16.30 13.16 -23.60
CA GLN A 489 -17.11 14.33 -23.95
C GLN A 489 -17.08 15.42 -22.87
N THR A 490 -16.88 15.03 -21.60
CA THR A 490 -16.90 15.92 -20.43
C THR A 490 -15.51 16.31 -19.93
N GLY A 491 -14.46 15.65 -20.43
CA GLY A 491 -13.08 15.92 -20.06
C GLY A 491 -12.14 14.76 -20.33
N ASP A 492 -10.93 14.88 -19.80
CA ASP A 492 -9.89 13.85 -19.89
C ASP A 492 -10.07 12.81 -18.78
N TRP A 493 -9.88 11.54 -19.11
CA TRP A 493 -10.00 10.39 -18.20
C TRP A 493 -8.70 9.59 -18.13
N GLU A 494 -8.34 9.12 -16.94
CA GLU A 494 -7.29 8.13 -16.72
C GLU A 494 -7.90 6.78 -16.32
N ILE A 495 -7.17 5.70 -16.60
CA ILE A 495 -7.55 4.35 -16.17
C ILE A 495 -6.77 3.94 -14.94
N VAL A 496 -7.37 3.10 -14.11
CA VAL A 496 -6.70 2.41 -13.01
C VAL A 496 -6.93 0.92 -13.20
N VAL A 497 -5.82 0.19 -13.39
CA VAL A 497 -5.87 -1.26 -13.62
C VAL A 497 -5.07 -2.00 -12.56
N GLY A 498 -5.67 -3.09 -12.06
CA GLY A 498 -4.97 -4.13 -11.29
C GLY A 498 -5.13 -5.47 -12.00
N LEU A 499 -4.12 -6.34 -11.89
CA LEU A 499 -4.11 -7.65 -12.54
C LEU A 499 -3.99 -8.76 -11.50
N GLU A 500 -4.80 -9.80 -11.67
CA GLU A 500 -4.76 -11.03 -10.89
C GLU A 500 -4.29 -12.15 -11.81
N VAL A 501 -3.03 -12.56 -11.67
CA VAL A 501 -2.39 -13.55 -12.55
C VAL A 501 -2.31 -14.90 -11.85
N HIS A 502 -2.95 -15.91 -12.43
CA HIS A 502 -2.88 -17.28 -11.95
C HIS A 502 -1.84 -18.04 -12.79
N ALA A 503 -0.80 -18.53 -12.14
CA ALA A 503 0.29 -19.27 -12.77
C ALA A 503 0.36 -20.69 -12.22
N GLN A 504 0.19 -21.69 -13.10
CA GLN A 504 0.31 -23.10 -12.78
C GLN A 504 1.75 -23.44 -12.41
N ILE A 505 1.91 -24.07 -11.25
CA ILE A 505 3.20 -24.43 -10.71
C ILE A 505 3.73 -25.67 -11.39
N VAL A 506 4.93 -25.57 -11.99
CA VAL A 506 5.65 -26.71 -12.54
C VAL A 506 6.08 -27.61 -11.38
N SER A 507 5.45 -28.78 -11.31
CA SER A 507 5.67 -29.80 -10.27
C SER A 507 5.32 -31.19 -10.81
N LYS A 508 5.86 -32.25 -10.19
CA LYS A 508 5.55 -33.64 -10.60
C LYS A 508 4.19 -34.11 -10.07
N SER A 509 3.86 -33.71 -8.84
CA SER A 509 2.61 -34.04 -8.17
C SER A 509 1.82 -32.79 -7.85
N LYS A 510 0.51 -32.94 -7.64
CA LYS A 510 -0.42 -31.87 -7.28
C LYS A 510 -0.08 -31.19 -5.94
N LEU A 511 -0.78 -30.10 -5.62
CA LEU A 511 -0.47 -29.27 -4.44
C LEU A 511 -0.72 -30.00 -3.12
N PHE A 512 -1.78 -30.83 -3.08
CA PHE A 512 -2.22 -31.52 -1.87
C PHE A 512 -2.34 -33.04 -2.02
N SER A 513 -1.92 -33.61 -3.15
CA SER A 513 -2.04 -35.04 -3.43
C SER A 513 -0.87 -35.57 -4.28
N GLY A 514 -0.67 -36.89 -4.23
CA GLY A 514 0.37 -37.57 -4.99
C GLY A 514 0.04 -37.81 -6.47
N ALA A 515 -1.14 -37.39 -6.96
CA ALA A 515 -1.49 -37.53 -8.36
C ALA A 515 -0.61 -36.64 -9.25
N SER A 516 -0.42 -37.07 -10.50
CA SER A 516 0.36 -36.34 -11.49
C SER A 516 -0.23 -34.94 -11.75
N ALA A 517 0.63 -33.94 -11.81
CA ALA A 517 0.26 -32.58 -12.25
C ALA A 517 0.51 -32.35 -13.76
N THR A 518 0.93 -33.40 -14.49
CA THR A 518 1.25 -33.31 -15.92
C THR A 518 -0.02 -33.19 -16.77
N TYR A 519 0.05 -32.33 -17.79
CA TYR A 519 -1.02 -32.12 -18.77
C TYR A 519 -1.11 -33.25 -19.81
N GLY A 520 -2.28 -33.40 -20.45
CA GLY A 520 -2.44 -34.24 -21.65
C GLY A 520 -2.91 -35.69 -21.44
N ALA A 521 -3.26 -36.08 -20.22
CA ALA A 521 -3.84 -37.40 -19.94
C ALA A 521 -5.31 -37.52 -20.40
N ALA A 522 -5.85 -38.74 -20.46
CA ALA A 522 -7.27 -38.96 -20.74
C ALA A 522 -8.14 -38.42 -19.57
N PRO A 523 -9.42 -38.06 -19.79
CA PRO A 523 -10.26 -37.48 -18.75
C PRO A 523 -10.29 -38.32 -17.47
N ASN A 524 -10.09 -37.67 -16.33
CA ASN A 524 -10.06 -38.27 -14.99
C ASN A 524 -8.99 -39.36 -14.74
N GLU A 525 -7.91 -39.42 -15.52
CA GLU A 525 -6.79 -40.37 -15.35
C GLU A 525 -5.77 -39.93 -14.27
N ASN A 526 -5.56 -38.63 -14.12
CA ASN A 526 -4.65 -38.02 -13.14
C ASN A 526 -5.44 -37.53 -11.91
N VAL A 527 -6.20 -38.41 -11.26
CA VAL A 527 -7.08 -38.05 -10.13
C VAL A 527 -6.83 -38.97 -8.94
N SER A 528 -6.46 -38.39 -7.80
CA SER A 528 -6.37 -39.12 -6.52
C SER A 528 -7.69 -39.10 -5.76
N ILE A 529 -7.78 -39.90 -4.70
CA ILE A 529 -8.90 -39.86 -3.76
C ILE A 529 -9.08 -38.51 -3.05
N VAL A 530 -8.00 -37.73 -2.90
CA VAL A 530 -8.03 -36.37 -2.34
C VAL A 530 -8.64 -35.39 -3.36
N ASP A 531 -8.24 -35.50 -4.62
CA ASP A 531 -8.72 -34.64 -5.70
C ASP A 531 -10.21 -34.88 -5.98
N ALA A 532 -10.63 -36.15 -5.89
CA ALA A 532 -12.03 -36.57 -6.02
C ALA A 532 -12.89 -36.31 -4.77
N ALA A 533 -12.30 -35.77 -3.69
CA ALA A 533 -12.97 -35.48 -2.42
C ALA A 533 -13.72 -36.68 -1.80
N ILE A 534 -13.11 -37.86 -1.83
CA ILE A 534 -13.69 -39.04 -1.17
C ILE A 534 -13.77 -38.80 0.35
N PRO A 535 -14.86 -39.16 1.05
CA PRO A 535 -14.99 -38.92 2.49
C PRO A 535 -13.83 -39.51 3.31
N GLY A 536 -13.27 -38.70 4.22
CA GLY A 536 -12.20 -39.11 5.15
C GLY A 536 -10.77 -38.85 4.67
N VAL A 537 -10.58 -38.25 3.50
CA VAL A 537 -9.26 -37.86 2.98
C VAL A 537 -8.75 -36.56 3.61
N LEU A 538 -7.43 -36.40 3.68
CA LEU A 538 -6.75 -35.20 4.16
C LEU A 538 -5.73 -34.69 3.13
N PRO A 539 -5.56 -33.37 2.97
CA PRO A 539 -4.58 -32.78 2.07
C PRO A 539 -3.15 -32.94 2.60
N VAL A 540 -2.18 -33.18 1.70
CA VAL A 540 -0.75 -33.25 2.03
C VAL A 540 0.03 -32.27 1.17
N LEU A 541 0.50 -31.19 1.79
CA LEU A 541 1.18 -30.09 1.10
C LEU A 541 2.46 -30.54 0.36
N ASN A 542 2.55 -30.15 -0.90
CA ASN A 542 3.70 -30.37 -1.76
C ASN A 542 4.81 -29.33 -1.50
N ALA A 543 5.95 -29.81 -0.99
CA ALA A 543 7.11 -28.97 -0.67
C ALA A 543 7.74 -28.28 -1.90
N GLU A 544 7.64 -28.88 -3.10
CA GLU A 544 8.15 -28.23 -4.31
C GLU A 544 7.26 -27.06 -4.72
N CYS A 545 5.94 -27.14 -4.54
CA CYS A 545 5.05 -26.01 -4.78
C CYS A 545 5.38 -24.81 -3.88
N VAL A 546 5.70 -25.09 -2.62
CA VAL A 546 6.21 -24.08 -1.67
C VAL A 546 7.53 -23.49 -2.14
N ALA A 547 8.48 -24.34 -2.56
CA ALA A 547 9.78 -23.89 -3.07
C ALA A 547 9.63 -22.97 -4.28
N GLN A 548 8.76 -23.32 -5.23
CA GLN A 548 8.50 -22.53 -6.42
C GLN A 548 7.86 -21.17 -6.09
N ALA A 549 6.90 -21.12 -5.15
CA ALA A 549 6.34 -19.85 -4.69
C ALA A 549 7.39 -18.94 -4.04
N VAL A 550 8.29 -19.50 -3.22
CA VAL A 550 9.39 -18.73 -2.62
C VAL A 550 10.39 -18.24 -3.67
N ARG A 551 10.80 -19.09 -4.63
CA ARG A 551 11.67 -18.68 -5.75
C ARG A 551 11.05 -17.54 -6.55
N THR A 552 9.76 -17.63 -6.86
CA THR A 552 9.03 -16.57 -7.55
C THR A 552 8.97 -15.31 -6.72
N GLY A 553 8.65 -15.39 -5.43
CA GLY A 553 8.64 -14.22 -4.55
C GLY A 553 9.99 -13.51 -4.50
N LEU A 554 11.09 -14.26 -4.41
CA LEU A 554 12.44 -13.72 -4.45
C LEU A 554 12.74 -13.01 -5.77
N ALA A 555 12.34 -13.61 -6.90
CA ALA A 555 12.52 -13.03 -8.23
C ALA A 555 11.65 -11.80 -8.49
N LEU A 556 10.51 -11.68 -7.80
CA LEU A 556 9.64 -10.50 -7.78
C LEU A 556 10.09 -9.44 -6.75
N LYS A 557 11.29 -9.59 -6.18
CA LYS A 557 11.84 -8.72 -5.13
C LYS A 557 10.84 -8.53 -3.97
N ALA A 558 10.07 -9.59 -3.67
CA ALA A 558 9.01 -9.57 -2.70
C ALA A 558 9.47 -10.08 -1.32
N GLU A 559 8.76 -9.65 -0.29
CA GLU A 559 8.94 -10.17 1.06
C GLU A 559 8.45 -11.62 1.14
N ILE A 560 9.32 -12.53 1.61
CA ILE A 560 8.93 -13.92 1.89
C ILE A 560 8.44 -14.02 3.32
N ASN A 561 7.17 -14.39 3.51
CA ASN A 561 6.59 -14.50 4.84
C ASN A 561 7.09 -15.78 5.54
N LYS A 562 7.77 -15.63 6.68
CA LYS A 562 8.27 -16.75 7.49
C LYS A 562 7.15 -17.59 8.12
N PHE A 563 5.94 -17.03 8.19
CA PHE A 563 4.73 -17.69 8.62
C PHE A 563 3.68 -17.57 7.53
N SER A 564 3.10 -18.70 7.15
CA SER A 564 2.03 -18.75 6.17
C SER A 564 1.01 -19.82 6.58
N GLN A 565 -0.24 -19.65 6.19
CA GLN A 565 -1.34 -20.54 6.55
C GLN A 565 -2.25 -20.73 5.35
N PHE A 566 -2.80 -21.94 5.20
CA PHE A 566 -3.82 -22.23 4.21
C PHE A 566 -5.21 -22.02 4.80
N ASP A 567 -6.12 -21.56 3.96
CA ASP A 567 -7.50 -21.21 4.26
C ASP A 567 -8.44 -21.90 3.28
N ARG A 568 -9.68 -22.19 3.70
CA ARG A 568 -10.73 -22.70 2.83
C ARG A 568 -11.53 -21.56 2.23
N LYS A 569 -11.52 -21.46 0.91
CA LYS A 569 -12.43 -20.61 0.11
C LYS A 569 -13.64 -21.44 -0.30
N ASN A 570 -14.74 -21.32 0.42
CA ASN A 570 -15.92 -22.18 0.28
C ASN A 570 -16.83 -21.72 -0.85
N TYR A 571 -17.01 -22.54 -1.88
CA TYR A 571 -18.01 -22.37 -2.93
C TYR A 571 -18.29 -23.70 -3.62
N PHE A 572 -19.53 -23.86 -4.10
CA PHE A 572 -19.95 -25.10 -4.76
C PHE A 572 -19.88 -24.93 -6.28
N TYR A 573 -19.13 -25.81 -6.92
CA TYR A 573 -19.13 -25.96 -8.37
C TYR A 573 -18.77 -27.41 -8.73
N ALA A 574 -19.25 -27.91 -9.87
CA ALA A 574 -19.14 -29.33 -10.23
C ALA A 574 -17.69 -29.80 -10.45
N ASP A 575 -16.80 -28.88 -10.86
CA ASP A 575 -15.37 -29.15 -11.04
C ASP A 575 -14.51 -28.89 -9.79
N LEU A 576 -15.14 -28.59 -8.64
CA LEU A 576 -14.49 -28.46 -7.34
C LEU A 576 -15.12 -29.44 -6.34
N PRO A 577 -14.71 -30.72 -6.33
CA PRO A 577 -15.39 -31.79 -5.60
C PRO A 577 -15.50 -31.56 -4.09
N GLN A 578 -14.54 -30.85 -3.50
CA GLN A 578 -14.46 -30.63 -2.05
C GLN A 578 -15.53 -29.64 -1.53
N GLY A 579 -16.15 -28.84 -2.42
CA GLY A 579 -17.03 -27.73 -2.04
C GLY A 579 -16.28 -26.53 -1.41
N TYR A 580 -14.95 -26.58 -1.43
CA TYR A 580 -14.06 -25.49 -1.06
C TYR A 580 -12.73 -25.62 -1.81
N GLN A 581 -12.10 -24.49 -2.08
CA GLN A 581 -10.76 -24.39 -2.64
C GLN A 581 -9.78 -24.12 -1.49
N ILE A 582 -8.77 -24.94 -1.31
CA ILE A 582 -7.67 -24.63 -0.38
C ILE A 582 -6.80 -23.54 -1.04
N SER A 583 -6.69 -22.39 -0.38
CA SER A 583 -5.99 -21.17 -0.83
C SER A 583 -5.28 -20.53 0.37
N GLN A 584 -4.81 -19.28 0.27
CA GLN A 584 -4.27 -18.52 1.41
C GLN A 584 -4.79 -17.09 1.37
N PHE A 585 -5.69 -16.73 2.27
CA PHE A 585 -6.30 -15.41 2.33
C PHE A 585 -5.59 -14.52 3.34
N PHE A 586 -5.48 -14.96 4.59
CA PHE A 586 -4.99 -14.11 5.69
C PHE A 586 -3.45 -14.05 5.77
N HIS A 587 -2.78 -15.15 5.45
CA HIS A 587 -1.32 -15.30 5.60
C HIS A 587 -0.67 -15.85 4.32
N PRO A 588 -0.65 -15.06 3.23
CA PRO A 588 -0.07 -15.49 1.96
C PRO A 588 1.42 -15.80 2.11
N ILE A 589 1.94 -16.72 1.30
CA ILE A 589 3.34 -17.14 1.41
C ILE A 589 4.35 -16.06 0.99
N VAL A 590 3.95 -15.16 0.09
CA VAL A 590 4.74 -14.02 -0.37
C VAL A 590 3.93 -12.74 -0.18
N GLY A 591 4.55 -11.75 0.47
CA GLY A 591 4.00 -10.43 0.73
C GLY A 591 4.27 -9.44 -0.40
N LYS A 592 4.53 -8.18 -0.03
CA LYS A 592 4.70 -7.09 -1.00
C LYS A 592 5.98 -7.23 -1.79
N GLY A 593 5.89 -6.96 -3.09
CA GLY A 593 7.03 -6.95 -4.01
C GLY A 593 6.90 -5.88 -5.08
N MET A 594 7.75 -5.94 -6.09
CA MET A 594 7.78 -4.93 -7.13
C MET A 594 8.39 -5.48 -8.42
N LEU A 595 7.87 -5.01 -9.54
CA LEU A 595 8.31 -5.40 -10.87
C LEU A 595 8.51 -4.14 -11.73
N THR A 596 9.67 -4.06 -12.38
CA THR A 596 10.00 -2.97 -13.31
C THR A 596 9.64 -3.41 -14.73
N VAL A 597 8.85 -2.61 -15.43
CA VAL A 597 8.49 -2.82 -16.84
C VAL A 597 9.07 -1.71 -17.71
N GLU A 598 9.52 -2.08 -18.89
CA GLU A 598 9.95 -1.14 -19.93
C GLU A 598 8.79 -0.91 -20.92
N MET A 599 8.56 0.36 -21.25
CA MET A 599 7.54 0.83 -22.17
C MET A 599 8.14 1.00 -23.59
N SER A 600 7.30 1.06 -24.63
CA SER A 600 7.76 1.21 -26.01
C SER A 600 8.50 2.53 -26.31
N ASP A 601 8.28 3.56 -25.49
CA ASP A 601 9.00 4.84 -25.53
C ASP A 601 10.39 4.79 -24.85
N GLY A 602 10.79 3.61 -24.35
CA GLY A 602 12.03 3.39 -23.62
C GLY A 602 11.99 3.84 -22.16
N THR A 603 10.84 4.28 -21.64
CA THR A 603 10.69 4.62 -20.22
C THR A 603 10.47 3.37 -19.37
N GLU A 604 10.92 3.41 -18.12
CA GLU A 604 10.64 2.36 -17.14
C GLU A 604 9.51 2.77 -16.19
N ARG A 605 8.75 1.77 -15.74
CA ARG A 605 7.67 1.92 -14.76
C ARG A 605 7.78 0.83 -13.70
N GLU A 606 7.63 1.22 -12.45
CA GLU A 606 7.52 0.28 -11.33
C GLU A 606 6.06 -0.02 -11.04
N ILE A 607 5.71 -1.31 -11.02
CA ILE A 607 4.39 -1.83 -10.67
C ILE A 607 4.53 -2.67 -9.41
N GLY A 608 3.77 -2.32 -8.37
CA GLY A 608 3.77 -3.06 -7.10
C GLY A 608 3.13 -4.44 -7.23
N ILE A 609 3.60 -5.38 -6.42
CA ILE A 609 2.95 -6.67 -6.17
C ILE A 609 2.36 -6.61 -4.77
N THR A 610 1.06 -6.86 -4.64
CA THR A 610 0.35 -6.88 -3.36
C THR A 610 0.67 -8.14 -2.57
N ARG A 611 0.60 -9.29 -3.26
CA ARG A 611 0.82 -10.63 -2.70
C ARG A 611 1.05 -11.66 -3.80
N LEU A 612 1.67 -12.77 -3.43
CA LEU A 612 1.59 -14.04 -4.14
C LEU A 612 1.20 -15.12 -3.14
N HIS A 613 0.19 -15.92 -3.49
CA HIS A 613 -0.26 -17.01 -2.63
C HIS A 613 -0.49 -18.29 -3.41
N LEU A 614 -0.43 -19.40 -2.68
CA LEU A 614 -0.69 -20.74 -3.20
C LEU A 614 -2.17 -21.08 -3.14
N GLU A 615 -2.68 -21.69 -4.19
CA GLU A 615 -4.02 -22.28 -4.17
C GLU A 615 -4.12 -23.51 -5.08
N GLN A 616 -5.12 -24.34 -4.86
CA GLN A 616 -5.41 -25.48 -5.74
C GLN A 616 -6.28 -25.04 -6.91
N ASP A 617 -6.00 -25.50 -8.13
CA ASP A 617 -6.89 -25.27 -9.27
C ASP A 617 -8.14 -26.16 -9.18
N ALA A 618 -9.19 -25.71 -9.85
CA ALA A 618 -10.39 -26.51 -10.09
C ALA A 618 -10.18 -27.44 -11.30
N GLY A 619 -11.06 -28.43 -11.43
CA GLY A 619 -11.16 -29.26 -12.63
C GLY A 619 -11.64 -28.46 -13.85
N LYS A 620 -12.08 -29.17 -14.88
CA LYS A 620 -12.63 -28.60 -16.11
C LYS A 620 -14.07 -29.05 -16.29
N SER A 621 -14.97 -28.09 -16.50
CA SER A 621 -16.35 -28.32 -16.94
C SER A 621 -16.46 -28.16 -18.46
N LEU A 622 -16.93 -29.19 -19.15
CA LEU A 622 -17.12 -29.23 -20.60
C LEU A 622 -18.62 -29.22 -20.92
N HIS A 623 -19.10 -28.12 -21.51
CA HIS A 623 -20.53 -27.89 -21.76
C HIS A 623 -20.94 -28.15 -23.21
N ASP A 624 -19.97 -28.35 -24.11
CA ASP A 624 -20.15 -28.45 -25.57
C ASP A 624 -20.31 -29.88 -26.08
N GLN A 625 -20.08 -30.88 -25.22
CA GLN A 625 -20.17 -32.30 -25.62
C GLN A 625 -21.60 -32.87 -25.58
N ASP A 626 -22.51 -32.26 -24.83
CA ASP A 626 -23.92 -32.64 -24.78
C ASP A 626 -24.79 -31.38 -24.63
N PRO A 627 -25.95 -31.31 -25.32
CA PRO A 627 -26.81 -30.13 -25.29
C PRO A 627 -27.45 -29.85 -23.91
N THR A 628 -27.42 -30.80 -22.98
CA THR A 628 -28.13 -30.73 -21.68
C THR A 628 -27.27 -31.08 -20.48
N LYS A 629 -26.09 -31.68 -20.68
CA LYS A 629 -25.20 -32.14 -19.62
C LYS A 629 -23.84 -31.50 -19.73
N SER A 630 -23.19 -31.33 -18.57
CA SER A 630 -21.80 -30.93 -18.49
C SER A 630 -20.95 -32.14 -18.10
N TYR A 631 -19.87 -32.37 -18.81
CA TYR A 631 -18.88 -33.40 -18.46
C TYR A 631 -17.81 -32.78 -17.58
N ILE A 632 -17.43 -33.49 -16.51
CA ILE A 632 -16.44 -33.03 -15.55
C ILE A 632 -15.16 -33.83 -15.71
N ASP A 633 -14.06 -33.12 -15.93
CA ASP A 633 -12.70 -33.67 -15.92
C ASP A 633 -11.91 -33.11 -14.74
N LEU A 634 -11.60 -33.97 -13.78
CA LEU A 634 -10.90 -33.64 -12.53
C LEU A 634 -9.38 -33.77 -12.64
N ASN A 635 -8.82 -34.05 -13.82
CA ASN A 635 -7.36 -34.12 -14.01
C ASN A 635 -6.64 -32.88 -13.46
N ARG A 636 -7.23 -31.70 -13.66
CA ARG A 636 -6.68 -30.42 -13.20
C ARG A 636 -7.01 -30.08 -11.75
N ALA A 637 -8.04 -30.70 -11.16
CA ALA A 637 -8.43 -30.44 -9.78
C ALA A 637 -7.26 -30.77 -8.84
N GLY A 638 -6.85 -29.83 -7.99
CA GLY A 638 -5.73 -30.01 -7.05
C GLY A 638 -4.36 -29.59 -7.58
N VAL A 639 -4.23 -29.25 -8.87
CA VAL A 639 -2.97 -28.73 -9.42
C VAL A 639 -2.60 -27.42 -8.73
N GLY A 640 -1.32 -27.22 -8.39
CA GLY A 640 -0.89 -26.02 -7.68
C GLY A 640 -0.87 -24.77 -8.56
N LEU A 641 -1.41 -23.67 -8.04
CA LEU A 641 -1.37 -22.34 -8.63
C LEU A 641 -0.67 -21.36 -7.70
N MET A 642 0.04 -20.40 -8.31
CA MET A 642 0.39 -19.14 -7.69
C MET A 642 -0.56 -18.07 -8.21
N GLU A 643 -1.37 -17.47 -7.34
CA GLU A 643 -2.13 -16.27 -7.69
C GLU A 643 -1.34 -15.03 -7.25
N ILE A 644 -0.92 -14.25 -8.24
CA ILE A 644 -0.05 -13.08 -8.14
C ILE A 644 -0.90 -11.84 -8.40
N VAL A 645 -1.09 -11.03 -7.37
CA VAL A 645 -1.99 -9.86 -7.41
C VAL A 645 -1.14 -8.60 -7.48
N SER A 646 -1.30 -7.80 -8.53
CA SER A 646 -0.62 -6.51 -8.64
C SER A 646 -1.29 -5.46 -7.73
N GLU A 647 -0.54 -4.42 -7.37
CA GLU A 647 -1.14 -3.16 -6.95
C GLU A 647 -1.87 -2.53 -8.16
N PRO A 648 -2.89 -1.68 -7.94
CA PRO A 648 -3.61 -0.99 -9.01
C PRO A 648 -2.80 0.20 -9.55
N ASP A 649 -1.55 -0.05 -9.97
CA ASP A 649 -0.57 0.93 -10.44
C ASP A 649 -0.58 1.11 -11.96
N ILE A 650 -1.26 0.23 -12.69
CA ILE A 650 -1.24 0.22 -14.16
C ILE A 650 -2.16 1.34 -14.69
N ARG A 651 -1.63 2.18 -15.59
CA ARG A 651 -2.29 3.38 -16.15
C ARG A 651 -2.44 3.37 -17.68
N SER A 652 -2.06 2.28 -18.35
CA SER A 652 -2.28 2.13 -19.79
C SER A 652 -2.47 0.66 -20.16
N PRO A 653 -3.20 0.34 -21.26
CA PRO A 653 -3.25 -1.01 -21.81
C PRO A 653 -1.84 -1.55 -22.09
N GLU A 654 -0.95 -0.72 -22.61
CA GLU A 654 0.44 -1.09 -22.88
C GLU A 654 1.18 -1.53 -21.62
N ALA A 655 1.04 -0.79 -20.52
CA ALA A 655 1.65 -1.13 -19.24
C ALA A 655 1.08 -2.44 -18.68
N ALA A 656 -0.22 -2.71 -18.87
CA ALA A 656 -0.82 -4.00 -18.52
C ALA A 656 -0.16 -5.14 -19.31
N GLY A 657 0.03 -4.96 -20.61
CA GLY A 657 0.71 -5.94 -21.46
C GLY A 657 2.18 -6.12 -21.10
N ALA A 658 2.90 -5.04 -20.78
CA ALA A 658 4.29 -5.06 -20.36
C ALA A 658 4.47 -5.80 -19.03
N TYR A 659 3.56 -5.58 -18.06
CA TYR A 659 3.52 -6.30 -16.80
C TYR A 659 3.38 -7.81 -17.00
N VAL A 660 2.38 -8.24 -17.77
CA VAL A 660 2.14 -9.68 -18.01
C VAL A 660 3.33 -10.32 -18.75
N ARG A 661 3.91 -9.63 -19.74
CA ARG A 661 5.12 -10.10 -20.45
C ARG A 661 6.30 -10.29 -19.49
N LYS A 662 6.56 -9.29 -18.66
CA LYS A 662 7.68 -9.31 -17.73
C LYS A 662 7.52 -10.36 -16.64
N LEU A 663 6.31 -10.48 -16.08
CA LEU A 663 5.98 -11.51 -15.11
C LEU A 663 6.14 -12.91 -15.71
N ARG A 664 5.62 -13.13 -16.93
CA ARG A 664 5.79 -14.38 -17.68
C ARG A 664 7.27 -14.72 -17.89
N GLN A 665 8.09 -13.74 -18.25
CA GLN A 665 9.53 -13.92 -18.44
C GLN A 665 10.20 -14.39 -17.14
N ILE A 666 9.90 -13.73 -16.01
CA ILE A 666 10.44 -14.10 -14.70
C ILE A 666 10.02 -15.52 -14.31
N LEU A 667 8.74 -15.87 -14.46
CA LEU A 667 8.22 -17.19 -14.11
C LEU A 667 8.89 -18.33 -14.91
N ARG A 668 9.17 -18.10 -16.20
CA ARG A 668 9.89 -19.04 -17.05
C ARG A 668 11.36 -19.17 -16.66
N TYR A 669 12.00 -18.05 -16.30
CA TYR A 669 13.39 -18.05 -15.83
C TYR A 669 13.54 -18.78 -14.50
N THR A 670 12.62 -18.59 -13.56
CA THR A 670 12.65 -19.32 -12.29
C THR A 670 12.27 -20.79 -12.44
N GLY A 671 11.71 -21.20 -13.59
CA GLY A 671 11.22 -22.55 -13.84
C GLY A 671 9.97 -22.89 -13.01
N SER A 672 9.26 -21.86 -12.53
CA SER A 672 8.11 -22.01 -11.64
C SER A 672 6.79 -22.18 -12.40
N CYS A 673 6.69 -21.64 -13.62
CA CYS A 673 5.56 -21.78 -14.55
C CYS A 673 6.09 -21.71 -15.99
N ASP A 674 5.52 -22.50 -16.92
CA ASP A 674 5.86 -22.43 -18.35
C ASP A 674 5.32 -21.16 -19.04
N GLY A 675 4.37 -20.46 -18.40
CA GLY A 675 3.81 -19.20 -18.87
C GLY A 675 2.90 -19.32 -20.10
N ASN A 676 2.37 -20.49 -20.43
CA ASN A 676 1.51 -20.67 -21.60
C ASN A 676 0.07 -20.19 -21.36
N MET A 677 -0.30 -19.06 -21.98
CA MET A 677 -1.65 -18.52 -21.84
C MET A 677 -2.69 -19.23 -22.73
N GLU A 678 -2.26 -19.87 -23.82
CA GLU A 678 -3.16 -20.59 -24.73
C GLU A 678 -3.63 -21.92 -24.14
N GLU A 679 -2.69 -22.63 -23.49
CA GLU A 679 -2.97 -23.88 -22.76
C GLU A 679 -3.58 -23.63 -21.37
N GLY A 680 -3.62 -22.36 -20.92
CA GLY A 680 -4.24 -21.95 -19.67
C GLY A 680 -3.38 -22.18 -18.42
N SER A 681 -2.11 -22.55 -18.59
CA SER A 681 -1.15 -22.64 -17.48
C SER A 681 -0.83 -21.27 -16.90
N MET A 682 -1.03 -20.18 -17.65
CA MET A 682 -1.02 -18.82 -17.14
C MET A 682 -2.30 -18.08 -17.56
N ARG A 683 -3.04 -17.55 -16.58
CA ARG A 683 -4.30 -16.82 -16.78
C ARG A 683 -4.20 -15.45 -16.14
N ALA A 684 -4.90 -14.46 -16.70
CA ALA A 684 -5.01 -13.14 -16.12
C ALA A 684 -6.47 -12.71 -16.03
N ASP A 685 -6.88 -12.29 -14.84
CA ASP A 685 -8.12 -11.55 -14.64
C ASP A 685 -7.77 -10.06 -14.51
N VAL A 686 -8.52 -9.23 -15.22
CA VAL A 686 -8.23 -7.80 -15.37
C VAL A 686 -9.23 -7.01 -14.54
N ASN A 687 -8.76 -6.21 -13.60
CA ASN A 687 -9.61 -5.29 -12.85
C ASN A 687 -9.48 -3.89 -13.43
N VAL A 688 -10.54 -3.35 -14.03
CA VAL A 688 -10.52 -2.04 -14.69
C VAL A 688 -11.46 -1.07 -13.97
N SER A 689 -10.94 0.11 -13.67
CA SER A 689 -11.70 1.28 -13.27
C SER A 689 -11.21 2.50 -14.05
N VAL A 690 -12.06 3.50 -14.24
CA VAL A 690 -11.70 4.79 -14.86
C VAL A 690 -12.05 5.93 -13.94
N ARG A 691 -11.34 7.05 -14.06
CA ARG A 691 -11.66 8.30 -13.36
C ARG A 691 -11.22 9.51 -14.19
N PRO A 692 -11.86 10.68 -14.06
CA PRO A 692 -11.38 11.92 -14.64
C PRO A 692 -9.95 12.23 -14.18
N VAL A 693 -9.14 12.80 -15.07
CA VAL A 693 -7.75 13.18 -14.75
C VAL A 693 -7.76 14.17 -13.60
N GLY A 694 -7.01 13.83 -12.54
CA GLY A 694 -6.91 14.64 -11.32
C GLY A 694 -7.96 14.33 -10.26
N GLU A 695 -8.88 13.38 -10.49
CA GLU A 695 -9.79 12.86 -9.46
C GLU A 695 -9.03 11.91 -8.52
N GLU A 696 -9.10 12.16 -7.20
CA GLU A 696 -8.45 11.32 -6.19
C GLU A 696 -9.41 10.23 -5.68
N GLY A 697 -8.95 8.98 -5.67
CA GLY A 697 -9.75 7.80 -5.30
C GLY A 697 -9.92 6.80 -6.45
N TYR A 698 -10.51 5.65 -6.15
CA TYR A 698 -10.87 4.64 -7.15
C TYR A 698 -12.39 4.66 -7.34
N ARG A 699 -12.85 4.62 -8.59
CA ARG A 699 -14.26 4.36 -8.89
C ARG A 699 -14.53 2.86 -8.83
N THR A 700 -15.79 2.46 -9.02
CA THR A 700 -16.15 1.05 -9.13
C THR A 700 -15.28 0.36 -10.18
N ARG A 701 -14.83 -0.86 -9.87
CA ARG A 701 -14.08 -1.70 -10.79
C ARG A 701 -14.97 -2.78 -11.37
N CYS A 702 -14.78 -3.09 -12.64
CA CYS A 702 -15.25 -4.33 -13.25
C CYS A 702 -14.09 -5.32 -13.30
N GLU A 703 -14.39 -6.58 -13.04
CA GLU A 703 -13.45 -7.70 -13.13
C GLU A 703 -13.73 -8.43 -14.45
N ILE A 704 -12.79 -8.39 -15.40
CA ILE A 704 -12.90 -9.00 -16.72
C ILE A 704 -12.17 -10.34 -16.70
N LYS A 705 -12.91 -11.42 -16.98
CA LYS A 705 -12.40 -12.80 -17.10
C LYS A 705 -12.34 -13.25 -18.55
N ASN A 706 -11.75 -14.43 -18.76
CA ASN A 706 -11.54 -15.08 -20.06
C ASN A 706 -10.56 -14.32 -20.96
N VAL A 707 -9.43 -13.92 -20.39
CA VAL A 707 -8.41 -13.13 -21.07
C VAL A 707 -7.14 -13.96 -21.29
N ASN A 708 -7.15 -14.76 -22.36
CA ASN A 708 -6.17 -15.83 -22.58
C ASN A 708 -4.96 -15.43 -23.45
N SER A 709 -4.74 -14.12 -23.67
CA SER A 709 -3.53 -13.63 -24.33
C SER A 709 -3.18 -12.22 -23.86
N ILE A 710 -1.90 -11.85 -23.92
CA ILE A 710 -1.45 -10.48 -23.61
C ILE A 710 -2.17 -9.44 -24.47
N ARG A 711 -2.43 -9.75 -25.75
CA ARG A 711 -3.19 -8.86 -26.64
C ARG A 711 -4.61 -8.66 -26.12
N PHE A 712 -5.26 -9.73 -25.66
CA PHE A 712 -6.60 -9.65 -25.09
C PHE A 712 -6.62 -8.92 -23.74
N VAL A 713 -5.56 -8.98 -22.94
CA VAL A 713 -5.44 -8.13 -21.74
C VAL A 713 -5.48 -6.66 -22.11
N MET A 714 -4.69 -6.24 -23.09
CA MET A 714 -4.66 -4.86 -23.55
C MET A 714 -6.03 -4.43 -24.10
N GLN A 715 -6.65 -5.27 -24.95
CA GLN A 715 -7.97 -4.98 -25.52
C GLN A 715 -9.08 -4.93 -24.46
N ALA A 716 -9.09 -5.85 -23.50
CA ALA A 716 -10.07 -5.86 -22.41
C ALA A 716 -9.98 -4.59 -21.57
N VAL A 717 -8.76 -4.13 -21.25
CA VAL A 717 -8.55 -2.85 -20.57
C VAL A 717 -9.13 -1.70 -21.39
N GLU A 718 -8.79 -1.62 -22.67
CA GLU A 718 -9.21 -0.51 -23.54
C GLU A 718 -10.73 -0.45 -23.72
N VAL A 719 -11.34 -1.60 -24.03
CA VAL A 719 -12.78 -1.73 -24.29
C VAL A 719 -13.58 -1.43 -23.02
N GLU A 720 -13.19 -2.02 -21.88
CA GLU A 720 -13.90 -1.78 -20.63
C GLU A 720 -13.74 -0.33 -20.17
N ALA A 721 -12.56 0.25 -20.32
CA ALA A 721 -12.34 1.64 -19.94
C ALA A 721 -13.22 2.60 -20.74
N LYS A 722 -13.31 2.44 -22.07
CA LYS A 722 -14.19 3.25 -22.93
C LYS A 722 -15.66 3.10 -22.51
N ARG A 723 -16.12 1.88 -22.28
CA ARG A 723 -17.49 1.61 -21.82
C ARG A 723 -17.79 2.30 -20.49
N GLN A 724 -16.86 2.24 -19.53
CA GLN A 724 -17.05 2.91 -18.24
C GLN A 724 -17.08 4.43 -18.39
N VAL A 725 -16.21 5.01 -19.23
CA VAL A 725 -16.26 6.46 -19.52
C VAL A 725 -17.60 6.84 -20.11
N GLU A 726 -18.09 6.12 -21.12
CA GLU A 726 -19.40 6.37 -21.74
C GLU A 726 -20.55 6.31 -20.72
N ALA A 727 -20.56 5.28 -19.85
CA ALA A 727 -21.56 5.15 -18.79
C ALA A 727 -21.51 6.35 -17.82
N TRP A 728 -20.32 6.70 -17.34
CA TRP A 728 -20.17 7.83 -16.41
C TRP A 728 -20.55 9.17 -17.03
N GLU A 729 -20.23 9.40 -18.31
CA GLU A 729 -20.59 10.64 -19.02
C GLU A 729 -22.08 10.73 -19.37
N ALA A 730 -22.74 9.58 -19.54
CA ALA A 730 -24.20 9.49 -19.68
C ALA A 730 -24.95 9.69 -18.35
N GLY A 731 -24.23 9.85 -17.22
CA GLY A 731 -24.83 9.95 -15.89
C GLY A 731 -25.30 8.60 -15.33
N GLU A 732 -24.88 7.49 -15.93
CA GLU A 732 -25.11 6.13 -15.45
C GLU A 732 -24.08 5.75 -14.39
N THR A 733 -24.32 4.66 -13.67
CA THR A 733 -23.36 4.07 -12.72
C THR A 733 -22.70 2.83 -13.30
N VAL A 734 -21.44 2.62 -12.96
CA VAL A 734 -20.76 1.33 -13.21
C VAL A 734 -20.93 0.46 -11.98
N ASP A 735 -21.61 -0.68 -12.15
CA ASP A 735 -21.79 -1.67 -11.08
C ASP A 735 -20.53 -2.53 -10.89
N GLN A 736 -20.37 -3.05 -9.68
CA GLN A 736 -19.31 -4.04 -9.43
C GLN A 736 -19.78 -5.39 -9.95
N GLU A 737 -19.20 -5.83 -11.06
CA GLU A 737 -19.61 -7.05 -11.73
C GLU A 737 -18.43 -7.80 -12.32
N THR A 738 -18.65 -9.10 -12.53
CA THR A 738 -17.73 -9.93 -13.31
C THR A 738 -18.21 -9.90 -14.76
N ARG A 739 -17.35 -9.47 -15.67
CA ARG A 739 -17.62 -9.41 -17.11
C ARG A 739 -16.77 -10.44 -17.85
N LEU A 740 -17.27 -10.94 -18.98
CA LEU A 740 -16.50 -11.78 -19.90
C LEU A 740 -16.02 -10.94 -21.07
N PHE A 741 -14.76 -11.12 -21.47
CA PHE A 741 -14.26 -10.61 -22.74
C PHE A 741 -14.62 -11.56 -23.90
N ASP A 742 -15.31 -11.04 -24.92
CA ASP A 742 -15.56 -11.73 -26.19
C ASP A 742 -14.51 -11.30 -27.21
N SER A 743 -13.54 -12.17 -27.48
CA SER A 743 -12.44 -11.87 -28.41
C SER A 743 -12.85 -11.81 -29.88
N VAL A 744 -14.03 -12.34 -30.25
CA VAL A 744 -14.54 -12.30 -31.63
C VAL A 744 -15.20 -10.96 -31.91
N LYS A 745 -16.00 -10.48 -30.97
CA LYS A 745 -16.72 -9.20 -31.08
C LYS A 745 -15.90 -8.00 -30.59
N GLY A 746 -14.91 -8.24 -29.74
CA GLY A 746 -14.12 -7.18 -29.11
C GLY A 746 -14.90 -6.39 -28.06
N GLU A 747 -15.82 -7.04 -27.34
CA GLU A 747 -16.68 -6.41 -26.32
C GLU A 747 -16.56 -7.11 -24.96
N THR A 748 -16.87 -6.39 -23.88
CA THR A 748 -17.09 -7.00 -22.56
C THR A 748 -18.59 -7.16 -22.34
N ARG A 749 -19.03 -8.33 -21.85
CA ARG A 749 -20.43 -8.60 -21.51
C ARG A 749 -20.56 -8.95 -20.04
N SER A 750 -21.62 -8.46 -19.39
CA SER A 750 -21.90 -8.84 -18.00
C SER A 750 -22.16 -10.34 -17.92
N LEU A 751 -21.49 -11.02 -16.99
CA LEU A 751 -21.76 -12.41 -16.66
C LEU A 751 -22.72 -12.50 -15.47
N ARG A 752 -22.46 -11.69 -14.45
CA ARG A 752 -23.24 -11.62 -13.21
C ARG A 752 -22.97 -10.28 -12.50
N THR A 753 -24.03 -9.66 -12.00
CA THR A 753 -23.95 -8.55 -11.04
C THR A 753 -23.56 -9.10 -9.67
N LYS A 754 -22.63 -8.47 -8.94
CA LYS A 754 -22.26 -8.88 -7.56
C LYS A 754 -23.28 -8.39 -6.52
N GLU A 755 -24.58 -8.45 -6.81
CA GLU A 755 -25.64 -8.18 -5.80
C GLU A 755 -25.58 -9.19 -4.63
N ASN A 756 -24.89 -10.31 -4.82
CA ASN A 756 -24.42 -11.18 -3.76
C ASN A 756 -22.91 -11.32 -3.92
N ALA A 757 -22.09 -10.54 -3.21
CA ALA A 757 -20.72 -10.96 -2.95
C ALA A 757 -20.84 -12.35 -2.32
N GLN A 758 -20.50 -13.41 -3.06
CA GLN A 758 -20.55 -14.76 -2.51
C GLN A 758 -19.64 -14.74 -1.30
N ASP A 759 -20.23 -14.86 -0.11
CA ASP A 759 -19.47 -15.04 1.11
C ASP A 759 -18.74 -16.38 0.96
N TYR A 760 -17.49 -16.31 0.53
CA TYR A 760 -16.61 -17.46 0.41
C TYR A 760 -16.28 -18.08 1.77
N ARG A 761 -16.75 -17.48 2.88
CA ARG A 761 -16.62 -17.98 4.25
C ARG A 761 -15.19 -18.43 4.52
N TYR A 762 -14.22 -17.57 4.23
CA TYR A 762 -12.82 -17.89 4.45
C TYR A 762 -12.58 -18.21 5.92
N PHE A 763 -11.97 -19.38 6.19
CA PHE A 763 -11.46 -19.72 7.51
C PHE A 763 -10.19 -20.57 7.37
N PRO A 764 -9.29 -20.55 8.37
CA PRO A 764 -8.08 -21.36 8.36
C PRO A 764 -8.37 -22.85 8.17
N ASP A 765 -7.68 -23.50 7.24
CA ASP A 765 -7.87 -24.93 6.99
C ASP A 765 -7.33 -25.73 8.19
N PRO A 766 -8.20 -26.43 8.95
CA PRO A 766 -7.77 -27.16 10.14
C PRO A 766 -6.95 -28.42 9.81
N ASP A 767 -7.02 -28.91 8.57
CA ASP A 767 -6.35 -30.16 8.17
C ASP A 767 -4.87 -29.92 7.80
N LEU A 768 -4.45 -28.65 7.67
CA LEU A 768 -3.08 -28.26 7.34
C LEU A 768 -2.46 -27.47 8.50
N LEU A 769 -1.28 -27.91 8.93
CA LEU A 769 -0.46 -27.13 9.86
C LEU A 769 0.04 -25.84 9.17
N PRO A 770 0.22 -24.74 9.93
CA PRO A 770 0.84 -23.55 9.41
C PRO A 770 2.25 -23.82 8.88
N VAL A 771 2.59 -23.21 7.75
CA VAL A 771 3.90 -23.31 7.12
C VAL A 771 4.87 -22.34 7.81
N ARG A 772 5.99 -22.86 8.28
CA ARG A 772 7.10 -22.10 8.87
C ARG A 772 8.30 -22.18 7.93
N ILE A 773 8.72 -21.05 7.38
CA ILE A 773 9.84 -20.97 6.44
C ILE A 773 11.05 -20.38 7.18
N THR A 774 12.15 -21.13 7.23
CA THR A 774 13.38 -20.69 7.90
C THR A 774 14.22 -19.80 6.99
N ASP A 775 15.05 -18.93 7.59
CA ASP A 775 15.99 -18.10 6.83
C ASP A 775 16.97 -18.94 6.01
N GLU A 776 17.44 -20.07 6.56
CA GLU A 776 18.30 -21.02 5.85
C GLU A 776 17.63 -21.58 4.59
N TYR A 777 16.34 -21.90 4.65
CA TYR A 777 15.59 -22.38 3.50
C TYR A 777 15.42 -21.30 2.44
N ILE A 778 15.12 -20.06 2.83
CA ILE A 778 15.03 -18.92 1.92
C ILE A 778 16.37 -18.68 1.23
N GLU A 779 17.47 -18.67 1.98
CA GLU A 779 18.80 -18.42 1.44
C GLU A 779 19.27 -19.53 0.50
N LYS A 780 18.99 -20.80 0.85
CA LYS A 780 19.24 -21.93 -0.05
C LYS A 780 18.52 -21.76 -1.39
N LEU A 781 17.26 -21.32 -1.38
CA LEU A 781 16.49 -21.09 -2.60
C LEU A 781 17.00 -19.85 -3.36
N ARG A 782 17.41 -18.79 -2.66
CA ARG A 782 18.01 -17.59 -3.26
C ARG A 782 19.28 -17.92 -4.03
N GLN A 783 20.16 -18.73 -3.46
CA GLN A 783 21.42 -19.15 -4.10
C GLN A 783 21.20 -20.09 -5.29
N ALA A 784 20.08 -20.81 -5.31
CA ALA A 784 19.72 -21.70 -6.41
C ALA A 784 18.96 -20.98 -7.54
N LEU A 785 18.65 -19.68 -7.40
CA LEU A 785 18.01 -18.92 -8.48
C LEU A 785 19.00 -18.73 -9.64
N PRO A 786 18.54 -18.89 -10.88
CA PRO A 786 19.34 -18.48 -12.03
C PRO A 786 19.43 -16.95 -12.08
N GLU A 787 20.42 -16.46 -12.82
CA GLU A 787 20.52 -15.03 -13.14
C GLU A 787 19.22 -14.55 -13.80
N LEU A 788 18.57 -13.57 -13.18
CA LEU A 788 17.26 -13.11 -13.62
C LEU A 788 17.38 -12.24 -14.89
N PRO A 789 16.29 -12.07 -15.66
CA PRO A 789 16.37 -11.42 -16.98
C PRO A 789 17.00 -10.02 -16.98
N ASP A 790 16.71 -9.19 -15.98
CA ASP A 790 17.26 -7.82 -15.91
C ASP A 790 18.75 -7.80 -15.57
N GLU A 791 19.16 -8.66 -14.63
CA GLU A 791 20.56 -8.82 -14.25
C GLU A 791 21.37 -9.33 -15.44
N LYS A 792 20.83 -10.35 -16.13
CA LYS A 792 21.42 -10.91 -17.34
C LYS A 792 21.51 -9.89 -18.46
N ARG A 793 20.46 -9.10 -18.68
CA ARG A 793 20.44 -8.03 -19.69
C ARG A 793 21.54 -7.00 -19.41
N ALA A 794 21.60 -6.48 -18.19
CA ALA A 794 22.60 -5.49 -17.79
C ALA A 794 24.03 -6.04 -17.93
N ARG A 795 24.25 -7.31 -17.59
CA ARG A 795 25.53 -7.99 -17.80
C ARG A 795 25.88 -8.12 -19.27
N LEU A 796 24.94 -8.57 -20.11
CA LEU A 796 25.18 -8.73 -21.55
C LEU A 796 25.54 -7.38 -22.21
N GLU A 797 24.83 -6.31 -21.88
CA GLU A 797 25.14 -4.97 -22.37
C GLU A 797 26.55 -4.52 -21.96
N LYS A 798 26.94 -4.78 -20.71
CA LYS A 798 28.25 -4.41 -20.17
C LYS A 798 29.39 -5.24 -20.76
N ASP A 799 29.26 -6.56 -20.74
CA ASP A 799 30.35 -7.49 -21.03
C ASP A 799 30.52 -7.72 -22.54
N TYR A 800 29.41 -7.71 -23.29
CA TYR A 800 29.40 -7.98 -24.74
C TYR A 800 29.18 -6.72 -25.59
N ARG A 801 28.95 -5.55 -24.97
CA ARG A 801 28.75 -4.25 -25.67
C ARG A 801 27.62 -4.29 -26.72
N ILE A 802 26.62 -5.13 -26.49
CA ILE A 802 25.39 -5.15 -27.28
C ILE A 802 24.43 -4.07 -26.76
N ASN A 803 23.54 -3.59 -27.62
CA ASN A 803 22.62 -2.51 -27.23
C ASN A 803 21.37 -3.05 -26.51
N ALA A 804 20.61 -2.14 -25.89
CA ALA A 804 19.42 -2.43 -25.11
C ALA A 804 18.33 -3.21 -25.86
N TYR A 805 18.18 -2.97 -27.17
CA TYR A 805 17.21 -3.67 -28.00
C TYR A 805 17.61 -5.14 -28.20
N GLU A 806 18.88 -5.37 -28.51
CA GLU A 806 19.43 -6.71 -28.74
C GLU A 806 19.46 -7.54 -27.45
N SER A 807 19.90 -6.94 -26.34
CA SER A 807 19.90 -7.59 -25.03
C SER A 807 18.49 -7.94 -24.56
N GLY A 808 17.50 -7.08 -24.85
CA GLY A 808 16.08 -7.34 -24.59
C GLY A 808 15.55 -8.56 -25.35
N ILE A 809 15.88 -8.70 -26.64
CA ILE A 809 15.50 -9.89 -27.43
C ILE A 809 16.17 -11.14 -26.87
N LEU A 810 17.49 -11.08 -26.66
CA LEU A 810 18.27 -12.24 -26.21
C LEU A 810 17.82 -12.79 -24.85
N THR A 811 17.40 -11.90 -23.95
CA THR A 811 16.97 -12.27 -22.61
C THR A 811 15.49 -12.66 -22.54
N THR A 812 14.73 -12.61 -23.63
CA THR A 812 13.31 -13.02 -23.64
C THR A 812 13.12 -14.47 -23.16
N GLU A 813 14.05 -15.35 -23.52
CA GLU A 813 14.11 -16.74 -23.04
C GLU A 813 15.52 -17.04 -22.55
N SER A 814 15.63 -17.75 -21.42
CA SER A 814 16.93 -18.11 -20.83
C SER A 814 17.83 -18.87 -21.82
N GLY A 815 17.24 -19.83 -22.54
CA GLY A 815 17.94 -20.62 -23.54
C GLY A 815 18.52 -19.79 -24.69
N THR A 816 17.89 -18.68 -25.07
CA THR A 816 18.42 -17.79 -26.12
C THR A 816 19.66 -17.05 -25.65
N ALA A 817 19.62 -16.51 -24.42
CA ALA A 817 20.78 -15.84 -23.83
C ALA A 817 21.95 -16.82 -23.64
N ASP A 818 21.68 -18.03 -23.14
CA ASP A 818 22.71 -19.06 -22.96
C ASP A 818 23.34 -19.48 -24.30
N PHE A 819 22.50 -19.64 -25.34
CA PHE A 819 22.96 -19.94 -26.69
C PHE A 819 23.85 -18.83 -27.24
N TYR A 820 23.44 -17.56 -27.09
CA TYR A 820 24.25 -16.42 -27.50
C TYR A 820 25.60 -16.37 -26.79
N GLU A 821 25.64 -16.54 -25.48
CA GLU A 821 26.89 -16.54 -24.71
C GLU A 821 27.85 -17.65 -25.17
N ALA A 822 27.30 -18.83 -25.47
CA ALA A 822 28.07 -19.94 -26.03
C ALA A 822 28.60 -19.64 -27.45
N VAL A 823 27.80 -18.98 -28.30
CA VAL A 823 28.23 -18.55 -29.64
C VAL A 823 29.27 -17.45 -29.59
N ALA A 824 29.12 -16.47 -28.69
CA ALA A 824 30.01 -15.32 -28.55
C ALA A 824 31.33 -15.65 -27.83
N LYS A 825 31.45 -16.84 -27.22
CA LYS A 825 32.65 -17.24 -26.49
C LYS A 825 33.90 -17.20 -27.37
N ASN A 826 34.87 -16.36 -26.99
CA ASN A 826 36.12 -16.12 -27.73
C ASN A 826 35.91 -15.67 -29.19
N ARG A 827 34.83 -14.94 -29.46
CA ARG A 827 34.50 -14.33 -30.76
C ARG A 827 34.15 -12.86 -30.56
N ASP A 828 34.06 -12.10 -31.65
CA ASP A 828 33.50 -10.75 -31.65
C ASP A 828 32.01 -10.80 -31.25
N PRO A 829 31.64 -10.22 -30.09
CA PRO A 829 30.26 -10.17 -29.64
C PRO A 829 29.29 -9.52 -30.61
N ARG A 830 29.76 -8.53 -31.39
CA ARG A 830 28.96 -7.80 -32.37
C ARG A 830 28.66 -8.67 -33.58
N LEU A 831 29.65 -9.44 -34.03
CA LEU A 831 29.44 -10.44 -35.07
C LEU A 831 28.45 -11.49 -34.59
N ALA A 832 28.64 -12.05 -33.39
CA ALA A 832 27.76 -13.07 -32.83
C ALA A 832 26.31 -12.61 -32.73
N VAL A 833 26.04 -11.40 -32.21
CA VAL A 833 24.66 -10.93 -32.03
C VAL A 833 23.93 -10.72 -33.35
N ASN A 834 24.63 -10.18 -34.36
CA ASN A 834 24.08 -9.98 -35.70
C ASN A 834 23.70 -11.31 -36.36
N TRP A 835 24.52 -12.35 -36.18
CA TRP A 835 24.26 -13.67 -36.75
C TRP A 835 23.18 -14.45 -36.00
N VAL A 836 23.17 -14.37 -34.67
CA VAL A 836 22.13 -15.03 -33.85
C VAL A 836 20.76 -14.39 -34.10
N LEU A 837 20.65 -13.06 -33.96
CA LEU A 837 19.38 -12.34 -34.11
C LEU A 837 18.92 -12.19 -35.57
N GLY A 838 19.85 -12.20 -36.51
CA GLY A 838 19.57 -12.08 -37.95
C GLY A 838 19.44 -13.43 -38.63
N ASP A 839 20.56 -13.92 -39.19
CA ASP A 839 20.56 -15.03 -40.14
C ASP A 839 20.14 -16.38 -39.51
N PHE A 840 20.56 -16.65 -38.27
CA PHE A 840 20.26 -17.93 -37.60
C PHE A 840 18.78 -18.07 -37.24
N PHE A 841 18.20 -17.10 -36.51
CA PHE A 841 16.77 -17.15 -36.18
C PHE A 841 15.88 -17.06 -37.43
N ALA A 842 16.28 -16.30 -38.45
CA ALA A 842 15.56 -16.30 -39.73
C ALA A 842 15.54 -17.70 -40.37
N GLY A 843 16.66 -18.43 -40.31
CA GLY A 843 16.75 -19.81 -40.82
C GLY A 843 15.91 -20.82 -40.02
N LEU A 844 15.89 -20.71 -38.68
CA LEU A 844 15.03 -21.54 -37.83
C LEU A 844 13.55 -21.29 -38.11
N ASN A 845 13.13 -20.02 -38.19
CA ASN A 845 11.75 -19.65 -38.50
C ASN A 845 11.32 -20.15 -39.89
N ARG A 846 12.19 -20.05 -40.90
CA ARG A 846 11.92 -20.58 -42.26
C ARG A 846 11.69 -22.09 -42.27
N THR A 847 12.32 -22.83 -41.36
CA THR A 847 12.20 -24.29 -41.26
C THR A 847 11.20 -24.76 -40.21
N GLY A 848 10.52 -23.84 -39.51
CA GLY A 848 9.57 -24.16 -38.44
C GLY A 848 10.22 -24.83 -37.22
N LYS A 849 11.54 -24.67 -37.03
CA LYS A 849 12.29 -25.27 -35.92
C LYS A 849 12.44 -24.27 -34.77
N SER A 850 12.43 -24.76 -33.54
CA SER A 850 12.76 -23.98 -32.33
C SER A 850 14.25 -24.09 -32.00
N LEU A 851 14.73 -23.26 -31.07
CA LEU A 851 16.11 -23.34 -30.57
C LEU A 851 16.42 -24.70 -29.93
N GLU A 852 15.45 -25.27 -29.20
CA GLU A 852 15.56 -26.58 -28.53
C GLU A 852 15.77 -27.73 -29.52
N ASN A 853 15.18 -27.63 -30.71
CA ASN A 853 15.26 -28.64 -31.76
C ASN A 853 16.16 -28.17 -32.93
N SER A 854 17.08 -27.23 -32.66
CA SER A 854 17.96 -26.67 -33.68
C SER A 854 18.94 -27.74 -34.19
N PRO A 855 19.09 -27.90 -35.52
CA PRO A 855 20.10 -28.77 -36.12
C PRO A 855 21.52 -28.17 -36.01
N VAL A 856 21.61 -26.87 -35.69
CA VAL A 856 22.87 -26.15 -35.50
C VAL A 856 23.07 -25.88 -34.01
N SER A 857 24.13 -26.46 -33.45
CA SER A 857 24.55 -26.18 -32.07
C SER A 857 25.25 -24.83 -31.95
N ALA A 858 25.30 -24.27 -30.73
CA ALA A 858 26.04 -23.04 -30.46
C ALA A 858 27.53 -23.16 -30.84
N GLN A 859 28.13 -24.34 -30.64
CA GLN A 859 29.51 -24.63 -31.00
C GLN A 859 29.72 -24.63 -32.51
N ALA A 860 28.79 -25.19 -33.29
CA ALA A 860 28.88 -25.19 -34.75
C ALA A 860 28.77 -23.77 -35.31
N LEU A 861 27.85 -22.96 -34.77
CA LEU A 861 27.73 -21.55 -35.17
C LEU A 861 28.97 -20.74 -34.75
N ASN A 862 29.51 -20.95 -33.55
CA ASN A 862 30.77 -20.35 -33.11
C ASN A 862 31.95 -20.65 -34.04
N LYS A 863 32.04 -21.89 -34.56
CA LYS A 863 33.06 -22.28 -35.56
C LYS A 863 32.89 -21.51 -36.86
N LEU A 864 31.66 -21.42 -37.38
CA LEU A 864 31.37 -20.64 -38.59
C LEU A 864 31.82 -19.19 -38.42
N LEU A 865 31.56 -18.56 -37.27
CA LEU A 865 32.02 -17.19 -36.99
C LEU A 865 33.54 -17.08 -36.95
N GLY A 866 34.23 -18.08 -36.39
CA GLY A 866 35.70 -18.14 -36.40
C GLY A 866 36.29 -18.13 -37.82
N LEU A 867 35.65 -18.84 -38.76
CA LEU A 867 36.05 -18.88 -40.17
C LEU A 867 35.79 -17.56 -40.92
N ILE A 868 34.91 -16.71 -40.39
CA ILE A 868 34.72 -15.33 -40.89
C ILE A 868 35.84 -14.44 -40.35
N GLU A 869 36.14 -14.53 -39.05
CA GLU A 869 37.17 -13.72 -38.37
C GLU A 869 38.59 -13.99 -38.91
N ASP A 870 38.93 -15.26 -39.16
CA ASP A 870 40.22 -15.65 -39.74
C ASP A 870 40.31 -15.43 -41.26
N LYS A 871 39.23 -14.92 -41.87
CA LYS A 871 39.09 -14.61 -43.30
C LYS A 871 39.10 -15.82 -44.23
N THR A 872 38.93 -17.05 -43.72
CA THR A 872 38.78 -18.26 -44.54
C THR A 872 37.57 -18.16 -45.47
N ILE A 873 36.48 -17.54 -45.02
CA ILE A 873 35.27 -17.25 -45.81
C ILE A 873 34.80 -15.80 -45.58
N ASN A 874 34.02 -15.24 -46.53
CA ASN A 874 33.39 -13.92 -46.34
C ASN A 874 31.97 -14.10 -45.82
N GLY A 875 31.35 -13.02 -45.34
CA GLY A 875 29.98 -13.07 -44.82
C GLY A 875 28.94 -13.60 -45.82
N LYS A 876 29.16 -13.42 -47.14
CA LYS A 876 28.25 -13.96 -48.17
C LYS A 876 28.33 -15.50 -48.23
N ILE A 877 29.54 -16.04 -48.24
CA ILE A 877 29.78 -17.49 -48.24
C ILE A 877 29.30 -18.10 -46.92
N ALA A 878 29.53 -17.42 -45.80
CA ALA A 878 29.06 -17.90 -44.50
C ALA A 878 27.53 -18.05 -44.43
N LYS A 879 26.76 -17.21 -45.14
CA LYS A 879 25.29 -17.33 -45.18
C LYS A 879 24.86 -18.59 -45.92
N GLU A 880 25.51 -18.91 -47.04
CA GLU A 880 25.28 -20.16 -47.77
C GLU A 880 25.62 -21.38 -46.90
N VAL A 881 26.76 -21.34 -46.20
CA VAL A 881 27.17 -22.42 -45.30
C VAL A 881 26.17 -22.58 -44.15
N LEU A 882 25.67 -21.50 -43.56
CA LEU A 882 24.65 -21.55 -42.51
C LEU A 882 23.35 -22.18 -43.00
N GLU A 883 22.90 -21.89 -44.23
CA GLU A 883 21.71 -22.52 -44.81
C GLU A 883 21.89 -24.05 -44.92
N ASP A 884 23.03 -24.51 -45.44
CA ASP A 884 23.36 -25.93 -45.49
C ASP A 884 23.42 -26.56 -44.09
N MET A 885 24.00 -25.86 -43.10
CA MET A 885 24.05 -26.32 -41.71
C MET A 885 22.65 -26.51 -41.13
N ILE A 886 21.69 -25.63 -41.45
CA ILE A 886 20.31 -25.73 -40.97
C ILE A 886 19.55 -26.89 -41.64
N GLU A 887 19.87 -27.19 -42.90
CA GLU A 887 19.25 -28.29 -43.63
C GLU A 887 19.83 -29.66 -43.23
N THR A 888 21.15 -29.74 -43.05
CA THR A 888 21.89 -31.01 -42.91
C THR A 888 22.39 -31.31 -41.50
N GLY A 889 22.60 -30.29 -40.67
CA GLY A 889 23.30 -30.41 -39.39
C GLY A 889 24.81 -30.67 -39.52
N GLU A 890 25.39 -30.58 -40.73
CA GLU A 890 26.82 -30.80 -40.94
C GLU A 890 27.68 -29.65 -40.38
N ASP A 891 28.94 -29.94 -40.09
CA ASP A 891 29.92 -28.97 -39.58
C ASP A 891 30.35 -27.98 -40.70
N PRO A 892 30.50 -26.67 -40.41
CA PRO A 892 30.81 -25.66 -41.41
C PRO A 892 32.07 -25.94 -42.23
N GLU A 893 33.13 -26.50 -41.62
CA GLU A 893 34.38 -26.79 -42.35
C GLU A 893 34.18 -27.87 -43.42
N LYS A 894 33.39 -28.90 -43.10
CA LYS A 894 33.08 -29.98 -44.06
C LYS A 894 32.29 -29.46 -45.26
N ILE A 895 31.33 -28.57 -45.01
CA ILE A 895 30.54 -27.93 -46.08
C ILE A 895 31.46 -27.08 -46.98
N ILE A 896 32.35 -26.29 -46.37
CA ILE A 896 33.29 -25.43 -47.10
C ILE A 896 34.24 -26.26 -47.95
N ASP A 897 34.81 -27.34 -47.43
CA ASP A 897 35.74 -28.19 -48.18
C ASP A 897 35.01 -28.97 -49.30
N LYS A 898 33.80 -29.50 -49.02
CA LYS A 898 32.97 -30.22 -50.00
C LYS A 898 32.54 -29.33 -51.18
N LYS A 899 32.21 -28.07 -50.93
CA LYS A 899 31.81 -27.09 -51.96
C LYS A 899 32.98 -26.23 -52.48
N GLY A 900 34.18 -26.39 -51.92
CA GLY A 900 35.38 -25.63 -52.29
C GLY A 900 35.23 -24.11 -52.09
N LEU A 901 34.65 -23.68 -50.97
CA LEU A 901 34.20 -22.30 -50.73
C LEU A 901 35.23 -21.38 -50.07
N ARG A 902 36.47 -21.82 -49.87
CA ARG A 902 37.53 -20.98 -49.26
C ARG A 902 37.81 -19.73 -50.10
N GLN A 903 38.01 -18.59 -49.43
CA GLN A 903 38.38 -17.33 -50.08
C GLN A 903 39.75 -17.44 -50.75
N VAL A 904 39.88 -16.76 -51.89
CA VAL A 904 41.16 -16.53 -52.56
C VAL A 904 41.71 -15.20 -52.04
N THR A 905 42.83 -15.25 -51.33
CA THR A 905 43.54 -14.08 -50.78
C THR A 905 44.83 -13.75 -51.53
N ASP A 906 45.18 -14.51 -52.57
CA ASP A 906 46.35 -14.26 -53.41
C ASP A 906 46.14 -12.97 -54.23
N THR A 907 46.86 -11.91 -53.82
CA THR A 907 46.89 -10.60 -54.48
C THR A 907 47.25 -10.69 -55.97
N GLY A 908 48.08 -11.65 -56.39
CA GLY A 908 48.46 -11.79 -57.80
C GLY A 908 47.30 -12.26 -58.68
N ALA A 909 46.51 -13.21 -58.18
CA ALA A 909 45.32 -13.70 -58.88
C ALA A 909 44.19 -12.66 -58.92
N ILE A 910 43.99 -11.92 -57.82
CA ILE A 910 42.97 -10.85 -57.75
C ILE A 910 43.34 -9.70 -58.68
N LEU A 911 44.60 -9.24 -58.66
CA LEU A 911 45.08 -8.15 -59.51
C LEU A 911 44.85 -8.44 -61.00
N LYS A 912 45.18 -9.67 -61.44
CA LYS A 912 44.99 -10.10 -62.83
C LYS A 912 43.54 -10.00 -63.29
N GLU A 913 42.59 -10.37 -62.42
CA GLU A 913 41.16 -10.27 -62.74
C GLU A 913 40.65 -8.83 -62.65
N CYS A 914 41.16 -8.01 -61.73
CA CYS A 914 40.89 -6.57 -61.70
C CYS A 914 41.34 -5.88 -63.00
N GLU A 915 42.56 -6.15 -63.46
CA GLU A 915 43.08 -5.62 -64.73
C GLU A 915 42.23 -6.08 -65.93
N ALA A 916 41.84 -7.35 -65.96
CA ALA A 916 40.98 -7.88 -67.01
C ALA A 916 39.59 -7.21 -67.03
N VAL A 917 38.97 -7.00 -65.88
CA VAL A 917 37.67 -6.33 -65.78
C VAL A 917 37.75 -4.86 -66.19
N VAL A 918 38.81 -4.15 -65.81
CA VAL A 918 39.04 -2.76 -66.23
C VAL A 918 39.26 -2.67 -67.74
N ALA A 919 40.05 -3.57 -68.32
CA ALA A 919 40.31 -3.62 -69.76
C ALA A 919 39.06 -3.97 -70.58
N GLU A 920 38.22 -4.89 -70.10
CA GLU A 920 36.98 -5.31 -70.75
C GLU A 920 35.87 -4.25 -70.70
N ASN A 921 35.98 -3.24 -69.84
CA ASN A 921 34.93 -2.23 -69.60
C ASN A 921 35.48 -0.79 -69.73
N ALA A 922 36.34 -0.54 -70.73
CA ALA A 922 37.02 0.73 -70.94
C ALA A 922 36.07 1.95 -71.04
N ASP A 923 34.87 1.76 -71.62
CA ASP A 923 33.85 2.82 -71.73
C ASP A 923 33.29 3.26 -70.37
N GLN A 924 33.28 2.36 -69.38
CA GLN A 924 32.86 2.66 -68.00
C GLN A 924 33.99 3.30 -67.20
N VAL A 925 35.25 2.99 -67.53
CA VAL A 925 36.43 3.59 -66.88
C VAL A 925 36.51 5.09 -67.20
N GLU A 926 36.26 5.47 -68.45
CA GLU A 926 36.20 6.88 -68.88
C GLU A 926 35.12 7.67 -68.12
N LYS A 927 33.94 7.07 -67.92
CA LYS A 927 32.84 7.68 -67.14
C LYS A 927 33.17 7.82 -65.67
N TYR A 928 33.86 6.84 -65.08
CA TYR A 928 34.35 6.91 -63.70
C TYR A 928 35.36 8.04 -63.54
N LYS A 929 36.34 8.16 -64.46
CA LYS A 929 37.32 9.27 -64.47
C LYS A 929 36.70 10.64 -64.73
N ALA A 930 35.56 10.70 -65.42
CA ALA A 930 34.78 11.93 -65.61
C ALA A 930 33.92 12.33 -64.38
N GLY A 931 34.09 11.65 -63.23
CA GLY A 931 33.47 12.02 -61.95
C GLY A 931 32.22 11.22 -61.56
N GLN A 932 31.88 10.15 -62.28
CA GLN A 932 30.77 9.25 -61.89
C GLN A 932 31.24 8.17 -60.91
N GLU A 933 31.61 8.58 -59.69
CA GLU A 933 32.18 7.70 -58.65
C GLU A 933 31.31 6.48 -58.29
N ARG A 934 29.98 6.54 -58.53
CA ARG A 934 29.06 5.40 -58.33
C ARG A 934 29.39 4.18 -59.20
N LEU A 935 30.16 4.33 -60.27
CA LEU A 935 30.60 3.23 -61.14
C LEU A 935 31.67 2.34 -60.48
N PHE A 936 32.28 2.76 -59.38
CA PHE A 936 33.23 1.91 -58.64
C PHE A 936 32.59 0.58 -58.20
N GLY A 937 31.35 0.62 -57.71
CA GLY A 937 30.59 -0.56 -57.31
C GLY A 937 30.31 -1.54 -58.47
N PHE A 938 30.26 -1.05 -59.72
CA PHE A 938 30.11 -1.90 -60.90
C PHE A 938 31.37 -2.74 -61.14
N PHE A 939 32.57 -2.15 -61.07
CA PHE A 939 33.83 -2.87 -61.25
C PHE A 939 34.06 -3.90 -60.15
N VAL A 940 33.78 -3.54 -58.89
CA VAL A 940 33.80 -4.47 -57.75
C VAL A 940 32.86 -5.66 -58.00
N GLY A 941 31.64 -5.38 -58.49
CA GLY A 941 30.66 -6.41 -58.82
C GLY A 941 31.12 -7.37 -59.93
N GLN A 942 31.79 -6.87 -60.98
CA GLN A 942 32.29 -7.69 -62.09
C GLN A 942 33.47 -8.57 -61.67
N VAL A 943 34.42 -8.04 -60.89
CA VAL A 943 35.54 -8.82 -60.35
C VAL A 943 35.01 -9.93 -59.44
N MET A 944 34.09 -9.60 -58.54
CA MET A 944 33.44 -10.58 -57.68
C MET A 944 32.68 -11.65 -58.49
N LYS A 945 32.05 -11.28 -59.61
CA LYS A 945 31.35 -12.24 -60.49
C LYS A 945 32.31 -13.20 -61.18
N LYS A 946 33.41 -12.71 -61.77
CA LYS A 946 34.43 -13.56 -62.41
C LYS A 946 35.08 -14.54 -61.43
N MET A 947 35.35 -14.07 -60.21
CA MET A 947 35.92 -14.90 -59.16
C MET A 947 34.88 -15.72 -58.37
N LYS A 948 33.64 -15.85 -58.89
CA LYS A 948 32.53 -16.62 -58.29
C LYS A 948 32.27 -16.25 -56.81
N GLY A 949 32.49 -15.00 -56.44
CA GLY A 949 32.32 -14.47 -55.08
C GLY A 949 33.39 -14.87 -54.08
N LYS A 950 34.48 -15.53 -54.51
CA LYS A 950 35.55 -16.04 -53.63
C LYS A 950 36.67 -15.04 -53.37
N ALA A 951 36.74 -13.95 -54.13
CA ALA A 951 37.76 -12.92 -53.93
C ALA A 951 37.56 -12.19 -52.60
N ASN A 952 38.65 -11.80 -51.95
CA ASN A 952 38.59 -10.95 -50.77
C ASN A 952 38.14 -9.52 -51.17
N PRO A 953 36.98 -9.02 -50.70
CA PRO A 953 36.46 -7.73 -51.14
C PRO A 953 37.37 -6.54 -50.79
N ALA A 954 38.10 -6.58 -49.68
CA ALA A 954 38.99 -5.49 -49.29
C ALA A 954 40.18 -5.38 -50.25
N VAL A 955 40.76 -6.53 -50.62
CA VAL A 955 41.86 -6.60 -51.59
C VAL A 955 41.37 -6.19 -52.99
N VAL A 956 40.17 -6.62 -53.39
CA VAL A 956 39.56 -6.20 -54.67
C VAL A 956 39.39 -4.68 -54.74
N ASN A 957 38.85 -4.06 -53.67
CA ASN A 957 38.70 -2.60 -53.61
C ASN A 957 40.05 -1.89 -53.67
N GLU A 958 41.05 -2.35 -52.92
CA GLU A 958 42.38 -1.76 -52.89
C GLU A 958 43.07 -1.82 -54.27
N GLU A 959 43.05 -2.98 -54.92
CA GLU A 959 43.64 -3.15 -56.25
C GLU A 959 42.86 -2.40 -57.34
N LEU A 960 41.52 -2.35 -57.27
CA LEU A 960 40.74 -1.54 -58.20
C LEU A 960 41.00 -0.04 -58.03
N HIS A 961 41.13 0.47 -56.81
CA HIS A 961 41.55 1.86 -56.57
C HIS A 961 42.94 2.13 -57.17
N LYS A 962 43.91 1.22 -56.96
CA LYS A 962 45.25 1.34 -57.55
C LYS A 962 45.26 1.36 -59.09
N ILE A 963 44.27 0.75 -59.74
CA ILE A 963 44.17 0.69 -61.22
C ILE A 963 43.35 1.86 -61.77
N LEU A 964 42.20 2.18 -61.15
CA LEU A 964 41.24 3.16 -61.66
C LEU A 964 41.61 4.61 -61.31
N ASP A 965 42.31 4.82 -60.19
CA ASP A 965 42.74 6.14 -59.72
C ASP A 965 44.13 6.54 -60.29
N LYS A 966 44.75 5.67 -61.10
CA LYS A 966 45.87 6.00 -62.01
C LYS A 966 45.32 6.49 -63.34
#